data_AF-A0A9D2R680-F1
#
_entry.id   AF-A0A9D2R680-F1
#
_cell.length_a   1.000
_cell.length_b   1.000
_cell.length_c   1.000
_cell.angle_alpha   90.00
_cell.angle_beta   90.00
_cell.angle_gamma   90.00
#
_symmetry.space_group_name_H-M   'P 1'
#
loop_
_entity.id
_entity.type
_entity.pdbx_description
1 polymer ?
#
loop_
_entity_poly.entity_id
_entity_poly.type
_entity_poly.pdbx_seq_one_letter_code
_entity_poly.pdbx_strand_id
1 'polypeptide(L)'
;MGKRHRSMGLSVLLGGALLLTACSSGMAGAESGGPLMESSKLAESIRQKYDEKYEYTEPLRNVARDEKLELQMGFDIKGGQFTEYTQIVNVYKDAELTQPVGSHFEWDEETQVLSVTPPRWNAAGISSIDLDESEPGYSPTTAALFEKGELKDWGNLPRYYMVQYVDTETGEALDKPKVTVFTVDHEVKTAPRVALTINEEGKPVFHWQKVKGAERYYIMSLTYSEESGFSGNGFVRGSTEETEWIPDSTAQFITYAVSEADRSEPYNIEKYGEGTEAVPRDTEYDTYYCVIAASEEGTSAISNVFDVKDIARKVPFMEEVKMSLSQEGSNYVEQVADMPSYKWVTMCDGTLVQKLIEYDFDAADPTTETWGEYENEDMSDLRLVEVDIVKVPYVIEGTDFIGAVVVENYDPDTLEEDLEMVRERQEELRSRGGAVTPELLDETEADADGDGEETGDSGAEGFSDDYEVTANSALSEYLAVNMMNGNQLISLEDFPESADTSYLLDAWEEAVYQNPMVLGVRSASILKDGSMLAVEYDTEPEEIRQKQQEISSEVKKVIKEIITEDMSELEKELAINQYLCDTAEYDMEALENAEANDFAEVDGEFNDAFTPYGVLINKTGVCSSYAGAFKLLAEEAGLECIVVTGYLEGDLPHAWNKVKIDGTWNIVDATNNDNELLFNALLNLPDHAADKVLVEDERYVLDSMTGNYRAETDEKEYYRINGRFYTQDQIIQPLADDLAQEGTAVLRTDYTLSDDEFASIQRKVVSQSGIKRLEGYYWMGVICLTDEDSNN
;
A
#
# COMPACT_ATOMS: atom_id res chain seq x y z
N MET A 1 15.84 26.98 -51.78
CA MET A 1 14.44 27.43 -51.87
C MET A 1 13.71 26.62 -52.93
N GLY A 2 12.63 25.92 -52.56
CA GLY A 2 11.54 25.58 -53.48
C GLY A 2 11.46 24.12 -53.98
N LYS A 3 10.61 23.34 -53.28
CA LYS A 3 9.90 22.10 -53.65
C LYS A 3 9.77 21.78 -55.15
N ARG A 4 9.79 20.48 -55.50
CA ARG A 4 8.72 19.79 -56.30
C ARG A 4 8.96 18.29 -56.49
N HIS A 5 7.89 17.52 -56.27
CA HIS A 5 7.70 16.11 -56.62
C HIS A 5 8.01 15.75 -58.08
N ARG A 6 8.35 14.49 -58.33
CA ARG A 6 7.81 13.72 -59.47
C ARG A 6 7.97 12.20 -59.27
N SER A 7 6.84 11.52 -59.41
CA SER A 7 6.66 10.07 -59.44
C SER A 7 7.13 9.41 -60.73
N MET A 8 7.53 8.14 -60.58
CA MET A 8 7.50 6.99 -61.49
C MET A 8 7.24 7.16 -63.00
N GLY A 9 8.12 6.50 -63.78
CA GLY A 9 7.87 6.02 -65.13
C GLY A 9 8.26 4.55 -65.26
N LEU A 10 7.25 3.70 -65.45
CA LEU A 10 7.27 2.27 -65.80
C LEU A 10 8.01 1.99 -67.13
N SER A 11 8.58 0.78 -67.28
CA SER A 11 8.07 -0.27 -68.20
C SER A 11 9.10 -1.36 -68.54
N VAL A 12 8.54 -2.53 -68.94
CA VAL A 12 9.08 -3.57 -69.86
C VAL A 12 9.81 -4.74 -69.17
N LEU A 13 9.46 -6.03 -69.33
CA LEU A 13 8.40 -6.76 -70.06
C LEU A 13 8.59 -8.28 -69.82
N LEU A 14 7.56 -9.06 -70.21
CA LEU A 14 7.57 -10.48 -70.68
C LEU A 14 7.68 -11.56 -69.60
N GLY A 15 6.78 -12.55 -69.48
CA GLY A 15 5.61 -12.91 -70.28
C GLY A 15 5.31 -14.42 -70.10
N GLY A 16 4.05 -14.81 -70.28
CA GLY A 16 3.68 -16.19 -70.66
C GLY A 16 2.90 -17.00 -69.62
N ALA A 17 1.58 -16.76 -69.58
CA ALA A 17 0.61 -17.67 -68.99
C ALA A 17 0.43 -18.94 -69.86
N LEU A 18 0.28 -20.10 -69.22
CA LEU A 18 -0.35 -21.29 -69.78
C LEU A 18 -1.48 -21.68 -68.82
N LEU A 19 -2.68 -21.76 -69.39
CA LEU A 19 -3.97 -21.85 -68.72
C LEU A 19 -4.67 -23.14 -69.22
N LEU A 20 -5.52 -23.70 -68.34
CA LEU A 20 -6.62 -24.67 -68.57
C LEU A 20 -6.22 -26.16 -68.53
N THR A 21 -6.90 -27.08 -67.80
CA THR A 21 -8.16 -27.03 -67.05
C THR A 21 -8.37 -28.36 -66.26
N ALA A 22 -9.06 -28.24 -65.13
CA ALA A 22 -10.08 -29.17 -64.58
C ALA A 22 -9.67 -30.51 -63.92
N CYS A 23 -9.66 -30.52 -62.58
CA CYS A 23 -10.70 -31.08 -61.68
C CYS A 23 -10.19 -31.94 -60.51
N SER A 24 -10.61 -31.49 -59.31
CA SER A 24 -10.97 -32.21 -58.08
C SER A 24 -9.98 -32.28 -56.91
N SER A 25 -10.59 -31.99 -55.74
CA SER A 25 -10.23 -32.23 -54.34
C SER A 25 -9.07 -31.45 -53.70
N GLY A 26 -9.47 -30.39 -52.97
CA GLY A 26 -9.26 -30.30 -51.52
C GLY A 26 -7.96 -29.70 -51.02
N MET A 27 -8.00 -28.41 -50.65
CA MET A 27 -7.31 -27.87 -49.48
C MET A 27 -7.85 -26.46 -49.19
N ALA A 28 -8.47 -26.32 -48.02
CA ALA A 28 -8.86 -25.05 -47.42
C ALA A 28 -7.60 -24.32 -46.95
N GLY A 29 -7.61 -22.99 -47.09
CA GLY A 29 -6.52 -22.11 -46.69
C GLY A 29 -6.40 -22.03 -45.17
N ALA A 30 -5.16 -21.95 -44.71
CA ALA A 30 -4.82 -21.51 -43.37
C ALA A 30 -4.82 -19.97 -43.38
N GLU A 31 -5.67 -19.38 -42.55
CA GLU A 31 -5.60 -17.96 -42.16
C GLU A 31 -4.85 -17.84 -40.82
N SER A 32 -4.30 -16.65 -40.60
CA SER A 32 -3.43 -16.17 -39.52
C SER A 32 -4.04 -16.28 -38.11
N GLY A 33 -3.64 -17.29 -37.33
CA GLY A 33 -4.06 -17.47 -35.94
C GLY A 33 -2.92 -17.88 -35.00
N GLY A 34 -1.76 -17.23 -35.08
CA GLY A 34 -0.56 -17.61 -34.30
C GLY A 34 -0.54 -17.07 -32.86
N PRO A 35 -0.59 -15.74 -32.62
CA PRO A 35 -0.36 -15.15 -31.29
C PRO A 35 -1.52 -15.37 -30.30
N LEU A 36 -2.76 -15.12 -30.73
CA LEU A 36 -3.97 -15.34 -29.91
C LEU A 36 -4.15 -16.81 -29.50
N MET A 37 -3.71 -17.74 -30.36
CA MET A 37 -3.81 -19.18 -30.10
C MET A 37 -2.73 -19.70 -29.14
N GLU A 38 -1.65 -18.95 -28.89
CA GLU A 38 -0.64 -19.26 -27.85
C GLU A 38 -1.08 -18.67 -26.50
N SER A 39 -1.54 -17.40 -26.48
CA SER A 39 -2.08 -16.74 -25.28
C SER A 39 -3.27 -17.50 -24.67
N SER A 40 -4.22 -17.95 -25.51
CA SER A 40 -5.38 -18.70 -25.01
C SER A 40 -5.02 -20.09 -24.46
N LYS A 41 -3.99 -20.76 -25.00
CA LYS A 41 -3.48 -22.01 -24.40
C LYS A 41 -2.80 -21.78 -23.06
N LEU A 42 -2.04 -20.69 -22.94
CA LEU A 42 -1.42 -20.32 -21.66
C LEU A 42 -2.49 -20.07 -20.61
N ALA A 43 -3.49 -19.25 -20.93
CA ALA A 43 -4.63 -18.97 -20.07
C ALA A 43 -5.35 -20.27 -19.65
N GLU A 44 -5.68 -21.15 -20.60
CA GLU A 44 -6.32 -22.45 -20.32
C GLU A 44 -5.45 -23.31 -19.38
N SER A 45 -4.13 -23.35 -19.60
CA SER A 45 -3.21 -24.15 -18.78
C SER A 45 -3.08 -23.64 -17.35
N ILE A 46 -3.10 -22.32 -17.14
CA ILE A 46 -3.05 -21.69 -15.82
C ILE A 46 -4.38 -21.88 -15.12
N ARG A 47 -5.51 -21.58 -15.77
CA ARG A 47 -6.85 -21.75 -15.18
C ARG A 47 -7.10 -23.18 -14.68
N GLN A 48 -6.58 -24.20 -15.35
CA GLN A 48 -6.68 -25.59 -14.89
C GLN A 48 -5.96 -25.88 -13.56
N LYS A 49 -5.02 -25.03 -13.12
CA LYS A 49 -4.36 -25.14 -11.80
C LYS A 49 -5.28 -24.66 -10.67
N TYR A 50 -6.25 -23.81 -10.96
CA TYR A 50 -7.14 -23.18 -9.98
C TYR A 50 -8.54 -23.80 -10.02
N ASP A 51 -9.12 -24.06 -8.85
CA ASP A 51 -10.51 -24.53 -8.75
C ASP A 51 -11.45 -23.33 -8.67
N GLU A 52 -11.93 -22.87 -9.83
CA GLU A 52 -12.84 -21.73 -9.90
C GLU A 52 -14.20 -22.05 -9.27
N LYS A 53 -14.68 -21.20 -8.35
CA LYS A 53 -16.00 -21.36 -7.72
C LYS A 53 -17.15 -21.15 -8.73
N TYR A 54 -16.92 -20.34 -9.76
CA TYR A 54 -17.93 -19.84 -10.69
C TYR A 54 -17.47 -19.96 -12.13
N GLU A 55 -18.42 -19.98 -13.07
CA GLU A 55 -18.14 -19.83 -14.50
C GLU A 55 -18.45 -18.38 -14.91
N TYR A 56 -17.41 -17.58 -15.15
CA TYR A 56 -17.61 -16.22 -15.66
C TYR A 56 -18.04 -16.24 -17.12
N THR A 57 -19.06 -15.45 -17.45
CA THR A 57 -19.56 -15.25 -18.82
C THR A 57 -19.15 -13.89 -19.36
N GLU A 58 -19.31 -13.69 -20.66
CA GLU A 58 -19.13 -12.39 -21.32
C GLU A 58 -19.76 -11.22 -20.54
N PRO A 59 -19.00 -10.15 -20.22
CA PRO A 59 -19.50 -9.03 -19.42
C PRO A 59 -20.50 -8.17 -20.20
N LEU A 60 -21.46 -7.56 -19.49
CA LEU A 60 -22.40 -6.60 -20.06
C LEU A 60 -21.93 -5.17 -19.77
N ARG A 61 -21.61 -4.40 -20.81
CA ARG A 61 -21.09 -3.04 -20.65
C ARG A 61 -22.16 -1.99 -20.93
N ASN A 62 -22.09 -0.86 -20.24
CA ASN A 62 -22.91 0.33 -20.47
C ASN A 62 -24.42 0.05 -20.34
N VAL A 63 -24.82 -0.72 -19.32
CA VAL A 63 -26.23 -0.95 -18.98
C VAL A 63 -26.85 0.38 -18.54
N ALA A 64 -27.95 0.82 -19.16
CA ALA A 64 -28.52 2.12 -18.82
C ALA A 64 -29.02 2.13 -17.35
N ARG A 65 -29.04 3.31 -16.72
CA ARG A 65 -29.42 3.49 -15.30
C ARG A 65 -30.73 2.80 -14.91
N ASP A 66 -31.72 2.80 -15.80
CA ASP A 66 -33.05 2.23 -15.61
C ASP A 66 -33.29 0.91 -16.38
N GLU A 67 -32.25 0.36 -17.02
CA GLU A 67 -32.36 -0.84 -17.84
C GLU A 67 -32.65 -2.08 -16.98
N LYS A 68 -33.57 -2.91 -17.49
CA LYS A 68 -33.91 -4.20 -16.91
C LYS A 68 -33.12 -5.28 -17.66
N LEU A 69 -32.44 -6.15 -16.91
CA LEU A 69 -31.72 -7.27 -17.48
C LEU A 69 -32.69 -8.43 -17.71
N GLU A 70 -32.70 -9.00 -18.90
CA GLU A 70 -33.70 -10.01 -19.30
C GLU A 70 -33.07 -11.39 -19.46
N LEU A 71 -33.70 -12.40 -18.83
CA LEU A 71 -33.40 -13.82 -19.04
C LEU A 71 -34.58 -14.47 -19.76
N GLN A 72 -34.30 -15.01 -20.95
CA GLN A 72 -35.27 -15.81 -21.69
C GLN A 72 -35.33 -17.22 -21.08
N MET A 73 -36.53 -17.64 -20.66
CA MET A 73 -36.74 -18.93 -20.02
C MET A 73 -37.41 -19.92 -20.98
N GLY A 74 -36.86 -21.13 -21.09
CA GLY A 74 -37.42 -22.25 -21.87
C GLY A 74 -38.59 -22.96 -21.16
N PHE A 75 -38.93 -22.55 -19.94
CA PHE A 75 -39.96 -23.16 -19.10
C PHE A 75 -40.78 -22.12 -18.34
N ASP A 76 -41.91 -22.54 -17.76
CA ASP A 76 -42.74 -21.67 -16.91
C ASP A 76 -42.23 -21.70 -15.46
N ILE A 77 -41.62 -20.60 -15.03
CA ILE A 77 -41.02 -20.47 -13.70
C ILE A 77 -42.06 -20.52 -12.57
N LYS A 78 -43.34 -20.27 -12.86
CA LYS A 78 -44.45 -20.38 -11.89
C LYS A 78 -45.01 -21.80 -11.77
N GLY A 79 -44.43 -22.78 -12.49
CA GLY A 79 -44.82 -24.20 -12.43
C GLY A 79 -44.59 -24.90 -11.09
N GLY A 80 -44.05 -24.22 -10.07
CA GLY A 80 -43.88 -24.71 -8.70
C GLY A 80 -42.50 -25.27 -8.37
N GLN A 81 -41.52 -25.14 -9.28
CA GLN A 81 -40.14 -25.57 -9.08
C GLN A 81 -39.33 -24.62 -8.18
N PHE A 82 -39.66 -23.33 -8.21
CA PHE A 82 -38.97 -22.28 -7.46
C PHE A 82 -39.94 -21.56 -6.52
N THR A 83 -39.48 -21.23 -5.31
CA THR A 83 -40.23 -20.43 -4.34
C THR A 83 -39.85 -18.95 -4.39
N GLU A 84 -38.63 -18.64 -4.86
CA GLU A 84 -38.09 -17.29 -4.97
C GLU A 84 -37.32 -17.14 -6.29
N TYR A 85 -37.40 -15.96 -6.92
CA TYR A 85 -36.68 -15.69 -8.18
C TYR A 85 -35.15 -15.72 -7.99
N THR A 86 -34.67 -15.42 -6.79
CA THR A 86 -33.25 -15.50 -6.39
C THR A 86 -32.66 -16.91 -6.48
N GLN A 87 -33.51 -17.95 -6.53
CA GLN A 87 -33.08 -19.33 -6.80
C GLN A 87 -32.74 -19.57 -8.28
N ILE A 88 -33.15 -18.67 -9.17
CA ILE A 88 -32.89 -18.70 -10.60
C ILE A 88 -31.73 -17.74 -10.91
N VAL A 89 -31.88 -16.48 -10.50
CA VAL A 89 -30.93 -15.40 -10.76
C VAL A 89 -30.94 -14.38 -9.62
N ASN A 90 -29.77 -13.89 -9.23
CA ASN A 90 -29.63 -12.82 -8.25
C ASN A 90 -28.55 -11.82 -8.68
N VAL A 91 -28.55 -10.62 -8.11
CA VAL A 91 -27.54 -9.59 -8.40
C VAL A 91 -26.84 -9.19 -7.12
N TYR A 92 -25.51 -9.08 -7.18
CA TYR A 92 -24.64 -8.77 -6.06
C TYR A 92 -23.81 -7.51 -6.34
N LYS A 93 -23.37 -6.87 -5.26
CA LYS A 93 -22.52 -5.66 -5.27
C LYS A 93 -21.04 -6.00 -5.25
N ASP A 94 -20.69 -7.21 -4.86
CA ASP A 94 -19.34 -7.70 -4.59
C ASP A 94 -19.03 -8.99 -5.37
N ALA A 95 -17.75 -9.19 -5.68
CA ALA A 95 -17.26 -10.36 -6.43
C ALA A 95 -17.42 -11.69 -5.66
N GLU A 96 -17.40 -11.65 -4.32
CA GLU A 96 -17.62 -12.83 -3.48
C GLU A 96 -19.09 -13.28 -3.42
N LEU A 97 -19.99 -12.52 -4.04
CA LEU A 97 -21.44 -12.80 -4.13
C LEU A 97 -22.10 -12.89 -2.74
N THR A 98 -21.65 -12.04 -1.81
CA THR A 98 -22.13 -12.02 -0.43
C THR A 98 -23.16 -10.91 -0.17
N GLN A 99 -23.14 -9.84 -0.97
CA GLN A 99 -23.91 -8.62 -0.75
C GLN A 99 -24.97 -8.44 -1.83
N PRO A 100 -26.19 -8.98 -1.64
CA PRO A 100 -27.24 -8.85 -2.63
C PRO A 100 -27.64 -7.38 -2.82
N VAL A 101 -27.88 -7.00 -4.08
CA VAL A 101 -28.37 -5.66 -4.46
C VAL A 101 -29.80 -5.42 -3.96
N GLY A 102 -30.60 -6.49 -3.83
CA GLY A 102 -32.02 -6.38 -3.50
C GLY A 102 -32.90 -6.00 -4.70
N SER A 103 -32.51 -6.48 -5.90
CA SER A 103 -33.26 -6.30 -7.14
C SER A 103 -34.69 -6.86 -7.05
N HIS A 104 -35.59 -6.26 -7.82
CA HIS A 104 -36.93 -6.81 -8.05
C HIS A 104 -36.99 -7.63 -9.33
N PHE A 105 -38.01 -8.46 -9.44
CA PHE A 105 -38.19 -9.38 -10.55
C PHE A 105 -39.58 -9.23 -11.14
N GLU A 106 -39.65 -9.17 -12.46
CA GLU A 106 -40.90 -9.15 -13.22
C GLU A 106 -40.92 -10.37 -14.16
N TRP A 107 -42.04 -11.09 -14.19
CA TRP A 107 -42.22 -12.26 -15.05
C TRP A 107 -43.32 -12.02 -16.07
N ASP A 108 -42.97 -12.16 -17.35
CA ASP A 108 -43.93 -12.16 -18.45
C ASP A 108 -44.27 -13.61 -18.86
N GLU A 109 -45.51 -14.02 -18.56
CA GLU A 109 -46.02 -15.36 -18.89
C GLU A 109 -46.21 -15.59 -20.39
N GLU A 110 -46.41 -14.54 -21.19
CA GLU A 110 -46.65 -14.67 -22.64
C GLU A 110 -45.35 -14.86 -23.41
N THR A 111 -44.31 -14.13 -23.03
CA THR A 111 -42.99 -14.15 -23.69
C THR A 111 -41.99 -15.06 -22.97
N GLN A 112 -42.31 -15.53 -21.76
CA GLN A 112 -41.43 -16.31 -20.89
C GLN A 112 -40.11 -15.59 -20.55
N VAL A 113 -40.18 -14.27 -20.37
CA VAL A 113 -39.03 -13.44 -20.02
C VAL A 113 -39.08 -13.10 -18.52
N LEU A 114 -37.97 -13.37 -17.82
CA LEU A 114 -37.72 -12.91 -16.47
C LEU A 114 -36.87 -11.65 -16.52
N SER A 115 -37.42 -10.50 -16.10
CA SER A 115 -36.70 -9.24 -16.04
C SER A 115 -36.22 -8.96 -14.62
N VAL A 116 -34.93 -8.68 -14.48
CA VAL A 116 -34.27 -8.23 -13.26
C VAL A 116 -34.19 -6.71 -13.30
N THR A 117 -34.80 -6.05 -12.31
CA THR A 117 -34.86 -4.58 -12.25
C THR A 117 -33.73 -4.00 -11.41
N PRO A 118 -33.45 -2.69 -11.55
CA PRO A 118 -32.68 -1.96 -10.56
C PRO A 118 -33.27 -2.12 -9.14
N PRO A 119 -32.45 -1.93 -8.08
CA PRO A 119 -32.91 -2.05 -6.70
C PRO A 119 -33.92 -0.96 -6.34
N ARG A 120 -34.64 -1.19 -5.24
CA ARG A 120 -35.53 -0.17 -4.67
C ARG A 120 -34.75 1.01 -4.08
N TRP A 121 -33.63 0.71 -3.43
CA TRP A 121 -32.73 1.68 -2.84
C TRP A 121 -31.36 1.49 -3.49
N ASN A 122 -30.87 2.55 -4.13
CA ASN A 122 -29.55 2.55 -4.72
C ASN A 122 -28.47 2.61 -3.63
N ALA A 123 -27.27 2.17 -4.00
CA ALA A 123 -26.07 2.32 -3.19
C ALA A 123 -25.26 3.53 -3.70
N ALA A 124 -24.54 4.16 -2.76
CA ALA A 124 -23.66 5.29 -2.99
C ALA A 124 -24.35 6.53 -3.63
N GLY A 125 -25.60 6.80 -3.24
CA GLY A 125 -26.26 8.07 -3.58
C GLY A 125 -25.55 9.26 -2.93
N ILE A 126 -25.76 10.49 -3.40
CA ILE A 126 -25.15 11.68 -2.80
C ILE A 126 -26.16 12.32 -1.83
N SER A 127 -25.87 12.36 -0.53
CA SER A 127 -26.77 13.00 0.44
C SER A 127 -26.84 14.50 0.20
N SER A 128 -28.06 15.07 0.25
CA SER A 128 -28.28 16.52 0.23
C SER A 128 -28.29 17.15 1.62
N ILE A 129 -28.02 16.37 2.67
CA ILE A 129 -27.99 16.85 4.07
C ILE A 129 -26.82 17.83 4.22
N ASP A 130 -27.11 18.97 4.85
CA ASP A 130 -26.16 20.06 5.12
C ASP A 130 -25.56 20.73 3.86
N LEU A 131 -26.09 20.45 2.67
CA LEU A 131 -25.75 21.12 1.42
C LEU A 131 -26.62 22.37 1.17
N ASP A 132 -26.08 23.32 0.42
CA ASP A 132 -26.80 24.53 0.00
C ASP A 132 -27.84 24.21 -1.11
N GLU A 133 -28.95 24.94 -1.14
CA GLU A 133 -30.01 24.76 -2.16
C GLU A 133 -29.53 25.08 -3.59
N SER A 134 -28.37 25.72 -3.75
CA SER A 134 -27.73 26.01 -5.03
C SER A 134 -26.89 24.86 -5.60
N GLU A 135 -26.66 23.79 -4.84
CA GLU A 135 -25.90 22.62 -5.32
C GLU A 135 -26.63 21.92 -6.49
N PRO A 136 -25.92 21.51 -7.55
CA PRO A 136 -26.48 20.74 -8.66
C PRO A 136 -27.26 19.50 -8.21
N GLY A 137 -28.39 19.24 -8.85
CA GLY A 137 -29.23 18.09 -8.51
C GLY A 137 -30.00 18.21 -7.19
N TYR A 138 -29.91 19.35 -6.47
CA TYR A 138 -30.67 19.57 -5.24
C TYR A 138 -32.19 19.57 -5.50
N SER A 139 -32.92 18.90 -4.61
CA SER A 139 -34.37 18.89 -4.62
C SER A 139 -34.90 18.97 -3.18
N PRO A 140 -35.83 19.89 -2.88
CA PRO A 140 -36.36 20.05 -1.52
C PRO A 140 -37.27 18.91 -1.08
N THR A 141 -37.59 17.96 -1.97
CA THR A 141 -38.45 16.82 -1.69
C THR A 141 -37.69 15.52 -1.48
N THR A 142 -36.38 15.54 -1.66
CA THR A 142 -35.50 14.36 -1.62
C THR A 142 -34.34 14.61 -0.67
N ALA A 143 -33.85 13.54 -0.03
CA ALA A 143 -32.67 13.60 0.85
C ALA A 143 -31.36 13.26 0.11
N ALA A 144 -31.43 13.21 -1.22
CA ALA A 144 -30.32 12.92 -2.12
C ALA A 144 -30.33 13.89 -3.31
N LEU A 145 -29.14 14.17 -3.84
CA LEU A 145 -28.97 14.79 -5.16
C LEU A 145 -29.25 13.75 -6.26
N PHE A 146 -29.76 14.21 -7.40
CA PHE A 146 -29.98 13.41 -8.60
C PHE A 146 -30.86 12.16 -8.44
N GLU A 147 -31.79 12.14 -7.47
CA GLU A 147 -32.66 10.98 -7.22
C GLU A 147 -33.63 10.71 -8.41
N LYS A 148 -33.55 9.50 -9.00
CA LYS A 148 -34.34 9.09 -10.19
C LYS A 148 -35.62 8.27 -9.86
N GLY A 149 -35.80 7.90 -8.59
CA GLY A 149 -36.96 7.17 -8.06
C GLY A 149 -36.79 5.64 -7.97
N GLU A 150 -37.72 4.98 -7.28
CA GLU A 150 -37.64 3.54 -6.99
C GLU A 150 -37.62 2.67 -8.27
N LEU A 151 -36.76 1.64 -8.29
CA LEU A 151 -36.62 0.63 -9.37
C LEU A 151 -36.21 1.20 -10.74
N LYS A 152 -35.68 2.42 -10.77
CA LYS A 152 -35.29 3.13 -12.00
C LYS A 152 -33.82 3.53 -12.02
N ASP A 153 -33.07 3.04 -11.05
CA ASP A 153 -31.69 3.47 -10.90
C ASP A 153 -30.83 2.37 -10.29
N TRP A 154 -29.88 1.87 -11.08
CA TRP A 154 -28.83 0.99 -10.59
C TRP A 154 -27.90 1.71 -9.61
N GLY A 155 -27.91 3.03 -9.49
CA GLY A 155 -27.09 3.75 -8.51
C GLY A 155 -25.67 4.03 -8.98
N ASN A 156 -24.80 4.39 -8.05
CA ASN A 156 -23.49 4.96 -8.37
C ASN A 156 -22.32 4.00 -8.16
N LEU A 157 -22.58 2.73 -7.87
CA LEU A 157 -21.52 1.72 -7.89
C LEU A 157 -21.02 1.53 -9.34
N PRO A 158 -19.72 1.23 -9.52
CA PRO A 158 -19.13 1.10 -10.85
C PRO A 158 -19.64 -0.14 -11.60
N ARG A 159 -20.01 -1.21 -10.88
CA ARG A 159 -20.40 -2.50 -11.46
C ARG A 159 -21.23 -3.34 -10.50
N TYR A 160 -21.74 -4.45 -11.05
CA TYR A 160 -22.56 -5.45 -10.38
C TYR A 160 -22.29 -6.85 -10.95
N TYR A 161 -22.69 -7.89 -10.20
CA TYR A 161 -22.52 -9.30 -10.59
C TYR A 161 -23.88 -9.97 -10.66
N MET A 162 -24.33 -10.28 -11.87
CA MET A 162 -25.53 -11.07 -12.07
C MET A 162 -25.17 -12.56 -12.07
N VAL A 163 -25.79 -13.32 -11.19
CA VAL A 163 -25.47 -14.73 -10.95
C VAL A 163 -26.66 -15.58 -11.35
N GLN A 164 -26.46 -16.48 -12.32
CA GLN A 164 -27.43 -17.46 -12.75
C GLN A 164 -27.11 -18.82 -12.11
N TYR A 165 -28.10 -19.40 -11.43
CA TYR A 165 -27.96 -20.66 -10.69
C TYR A 165 -28.50 -21.88 -11.42
N VAL A 166 -29.31 -21.66 -12.46
CA VAL A 166 -30.01 -22.72 -13.18
C VAL A 166 -29.81 -22.59 -14.69
N ASP A 167 -29.89 -23.70 -15.40
CA ASP A 167 -29.96 -23.72 -16.86
C ASP A 167 -31.29 -23.10 -17.31
N THR A 168 -31.24 -22.07 -18.16
CA THR A 168 -32.43 -21.29 -18.55
C THR A 168 -33.39 -22.05 -19.46
N GLU A 169 -32.94 -23.12 -20.12
CA GLU A 169 -33.77 -23.94 -20.99
C GLU A 169 -34.54 -25.01 -20.21
N THR A 170 -33.89 -25.60 -19.19
CA THR A 170 -34.40 -26.78 -18.47
C THR A 170 -34.85 -26.50 -17.04
N GLY A 171 -34.30 -25.46 -16.41
CA GLY A 171 -34.50 -25.14 -14.99
C GLY A 171 -33.69 -26.03 -14.04
N GLU A 172 -32.82 -26.89 -14.53
CA GLU A 172 -31.94 -27.70 -13.69
C GLU A 172 -30.83 -26.83 -13.07
N ALA A 173 -30.41 -27.15 -11.84
CA ALA A 173 -29.31 -26.44 -11.19
C ALA A 173 -28.00 -26.65 -11.96
N LEU A 174 -27.23 -25.58 -12.14
CA LEU A 174 -25.92 -25.65 -12.77
C LEU A 174 -24.89 -26.27 -11.81
N ASP A 175 -23.91 -27.00 -12.34
CA ASP A 175 -22.80 -27.54 -11.56
C ASP A 175 -21.94 -26.42 -10.94
N LYS A 176 -21.73 -25.32 -11.69
CA LYS A 176 -21.15 -24.06 -11.22
C LYS A 176 -22.09 -22.91 -11.61
N PRO A 177 -22.40 -21.96 -10.70
CA PRO A 177 -23.15 -20.77 -11.07
C PRO A 177 -22.44 -19.97 -12.16
N LYS A 178 -23.22 -19.36 -13.05
CA LYS A 178 -22.70 -18.48 -14.10
C LYS A 178 -22.72 -17.04 -13.62
N VAL A 179 -21.60 -16.34 -13.72
CA VAL A 179 -21.45 -14.95 -13.24
C VAL A 179 -21.22 -14.03 -14.44
N THR A 180 -22.11 -13.05 -14.58
CA THR A 180 -22.01 -11.98 -15.58
C THR A 180 -21.71 -10.67 -14.85
N VAL A 181 -20.50 -10.15 -15.02
CA VAL A 181 -20.15 -8.80 -14.54
C VAL A 181 -20.83 -7.78 -15.45
N PHE A 182 -21.46 -6.75 -14.89
CA PHE A 182 -22.00 -5.66 -15.69
C PHE A 182 -21.70 -4.28 -15.14
N THR A 183 -21.46 -3.32 -16.04
CA THR A 183 -21.23 -1.92 -15.73
C THR A 183 -22.42 -1.07 -16.11
N VAL A 184 -22.66 0.00 -15.35
CA VAL A 184 -23.77 0.92 -15.57
C VAL A 184 -23.28 2.12 -16.39
N ASP A 185 -24.10 2.61 -17.32
CA ASP A 185 -23.83 3.82 -18.08
C ASP A 185 -24.22 5.06 -17.27
N HIS A 186 -23.25 5.93 -16.99
CA HIS A 186 -23.39 7.15 -16.19
C HIS A 186 -23.43 8.40 -17.07
N GLU A 187 -23.99 9.50 -16.56
CA GLU A 187 -24.03 10.76 -17.29
C GLU A 187 -22.64 11.38 -17.46
N VAL A 188 -21.81 11.31 -16.41
CA VAL A 188 -20.37 11.55 -16.52
C VAL A 188 -19.69 10.20 -16.76
N LYS A 189 -19.08 10.04 -17.93
CA LYS A 189 -18.69 8.71 -18.46
C LYS A 189 -17.56 8.02 -17.72
N THR A 190 -16.70 8.78 -17.05
CA THR A 190 -15.52 8.25 -16.37
C THR A 190 -15.64 8.54 -14.88
N ALA A 191 -15.40 7.54 -14.04
CA ALA A 191 -15.26 7.75 -12.61
C ALA A 191 -13.91 8.41 -12.29
N PRO A 192 -13.82 9.29 -11.29
CA PRO A 192 -12.53 9.73 -10.79
C PRO A 192 -11.72 8.52 -10.33
N ARG A 193 -10.44 8.45 -10.69
CA ARG A 193 -9.47 7.57 -10.03
C ARG A 193 -8.71 8.44 -9.04
N VAL A 194 -8.87 8.13 -7.76
CA VAL A 194 -8.33 8.92 -6.66
C VAL A 194 -7.08 8.24 -6.17
N ALA A 195 -6.02 9.02 -5.98
CA ALA A 195 -4.86 8.63 -5.21
C ALA A 195 -4.84 9.44 -3.91
N LEU A 196 -4.33 8.80 -2.86
CA LEU A 196 -4.29 9.31 -1.51
C LEU A 196 -2.84 9.33 -1.04
N THR A 197 -2.33 10.53 -0.75
CA THR A 197 -1.00 10.74 -0.19
C THR A 197 -1.10 11.45 1.16
N ILE A 198 -0.04 11.42 1.94
CA ILE A 198 0.11 12.24 3.14
C ILE A 198 1.09 13.36 2.79
N ASN A 199 0.71 14.62 3.00
CA ASN A 199 1.63 15.74 2.77
C ASN A 199 2.60 15.93 3.96
N GLU A 200 3.57 16.83 3.80
CA GLU A 200 4.57 17.16 4.82
C GLU A 200 3.96 17.61 6.17
N GLU A 201 2.73 18.13 6.17
CA GLU A 201 1.99 18.53 7.39
C GLU A 201 1.27 17.36 8.07
N GLY A 202 1.37 16.13 7.53
CA GLY A 202 0.68 14.96 8.06
C GLY A 202 -0.81 14.90 7.70
N LYS A 203 -1.25 15.61 6.65
CA LYS A 203 -2.66 15.64 6.22
C LYS A 203 -2.89 14.76 5.01
N PRO A 204 -3.99 14.01 4.96
CA PRO A 204 -4.33 13.22 3.79
C PRO A 204 -4.75 14.14 2.64
N VAL A 205 -4.15 13.93 1.47
CA VAL A 205 -4.42 14.66 0.22
C VAL A 205 -5.08 13.71 -0.76
N PHE A 206 -6.33 14.00 -1.13
CA PHE A 206 -7.05 13.26 -2.15
C PHE A 206 -6.85 13.99 -3.48
N HIS A 207 -6.21 13.34 -4.45
CA HIS A 207 -6.00 13.91 -5.78
C HIS A 207 -6.51 12.97 -6.87
N TRP A 208 -6.97 13.52 -7.99
CA TRP A 208 -7.45 12.75 -9.14
C TRP A 208 -7.19 13.51 -10.44
N GLN A 209 -7.35 12.85 -11.58
CA GLN A 209 -7.28 13.53 -12.88
C GLN A 209 -8.61 14.19 -13.24
N LYS A 210 -8.53 15.29 -14.00
CA LYS A 210 -9.73 16.02 -14.44
C LYS A 210 -10.63 15.12 -15.29
N VAL A 211 -11.84 14.87 -14.82
CA VAL A 211 -12.83 14.07 -15.52
C VAL A 211 -13.55 14.92 -16.59
N LYS A 212 -13.56 14.43 -17.83
CA LYS A 212 -14.24 15.07 -18.95
C LYS A 212 -15.75 15.11 -18.70
N GLY A 213 -16.35 16.30 -18.78
CA GLY A 213 -17.77 16.51 -18.52
C GLY A 213 -18.13 16.72 -17.04
N ALA A 214 -17.17 16.62 -16.12
CA ALA A 214 -17.37 16.99 -14.73
C ALA A 214 -17.31 18.51 -14.55
N GLU A 215 -18.25 19.04 -13.78
CA GLU A 215 -18.30 20.44 -13.36
C GLU A 215 -17.91 20.61 -11.89
N ARG A 216 -18.06 19.55 -11.10
CA ARG A 216 -17.78 19.52 -9.66
C ARG A 216 -17.47 18.09 -9.20
N TYR A 217 -16.76 17.99 -8.09
CA TYR A 217 -16.50 16.75 -7.38
C TYR A 217 -17.05 16.82 -5.96
N TYR A 218 -17.66 15.73 -5.51
CA TYR A 218 -18.10 15.56 -4.13
C TYR A 218 -17.24 14.48 -3.47
N ILE A 219 -16.61 14.83 -2.35
CA ILE A 219 -15.91 13.90 -1.49
C ILE A 219 -16.91 13.39 -0.47
N MET A 220 -17.14 12.08 -0.46
CA MET A 220 -18.19 11.46 0.33
C MET A 220 -17.60 10.45 1.32
N SER A 221 -18.19 10.37 2.51
CA SER A 221 -18.05 9.19 3.36
C SER A 221 -19.25 8.25 3.14
N LEU A 222 -18.98 7.01 2.78
CA LEU A 222 -19.92 5.91 2.63
C LEU A 222 -19.93 5.03 3.88
N THR A 223 -21.09 4.44 4.15
CA THR A 223 -21.28 3.45 5.21
C THR A 223 -21.26 2.06 4.61
N TYR A 224 -20.51 1.14 5.23
CA TYR A 224 -20.34 -0.23 4.80
C TYR A 224 -20.68 -1.21 5.93
N SER A 225 -21.22 -2.37 5.56
CA SER A 225 -21.39 -3.52 6.46
C SER A 225 -21.08 -4.80 5.70
N GLU A 226 -20.60 -5.83 6.37
CA GLU A 226 -20.35 -7.14 5.74
C GLU A 226 -21.62 -7.73 5.09
N GLU A 227 -22.78 -7.58 5.73
CA GLU A 227 -24.05 -8.17 5.24
C GLU A 227 -24.60 -7.44 4.02
N SER A 228 -24.54 -6.10 4.00
CA SER A 228 -25.23 -5.28 3.00
C SER A 228 -24.29 -4.49 2.10
N GLY A 229 -22.98 -4.55 2.28
CA GLY A 229 -22.02 -3.71 1.56
C GLY A 229 -22.28 -2.22 1.70
N PHE A 230 -21.92 -1.47 0.66
CA PHE A 230 -22.34 -0.08 0.52
C PHE A 230 -23.84 0.02 0.34
N SER A 231 -24.46 0.91 1.11
CA SER A 231 -25.91 1.14 1.04
C SER A 231 -26.28 2.60 1.31
N GLY A 232 -27.40 3.03 0.73
CA GLY A 232 -27.94 4.36 0.94
C GLY A 232 -27.09 5.48 0.34
N ASN A 233 -27.19 6.66 0.96
CA ASN A 233 -26.51 7.87 0.52
C ASN A 233 -25.22 8.10 1.29
N GLY A 234 -24.14 8.41 0.59
CA GLY A 234 -22.91 8.96 1.15
C GLY A 234 -23.11 10.38 1.68
N PHE A 235 -22.46 10.69 2.79
CA PHE A 235 -22.43 12.02 3.37
C PHE A 235 -21.32 12.85 2.74
N VAL A 236 -21.64 14.03 2.23
CA VAL A 236 -20.64 14.93 1.64
C VAL A 236 -19.75 15.51 2.75
N ARG A 237 -18.44 15.28 2.64
CA ARG A 237 -17.39 15.80 3.53
C ARG A 237 -16.71 17.03 2.96
N GLY A 238 -16.70 17.16 1.64
CA GLY A 238 -16.19 18.32 0.93
C GLY A 238 -16.74 18.36 -0.50
N SER A 239 -16.72 19.54 -1.11
CA SER A 239 -17.00 19.70 -2.54
C SER A 239 -16.00 20.69 -3.15
N THR A 240 -15.56 20.42 -4.38
CA THR A 240 -14.55 21.22 -5.07
C THR A 240 -14.74 21.16 -6.58
N GLU A 241 -14.32 22.20 -7.29
CA GLU A 241 -14.23 22.23 -8.76
C GLU A 241 -12.81 21.87 -9.24
N GLU A 242 -11.85 21.89 -8.31
CA GLU A 242 -10.47 21.47 -8.52
C GLU A 242 -10.34 19.95 -8.43
N THR A 243 -9.16 19.44 -8.74
CA THR A 243 -8.85 18.00 -8.78
C THR A 243 -8.11 17.49 -7.55
N GLU A 244 -8.18 18.26 -6.47
CA GLU A 244 -7.53 17.98 -5.20
C GLU A 244 -8.44 18.40 -4.05
N TRP A 245 -8.40 17.65 -2.94
CA TRP A 245 -9.04 18.00 -1.69
C TRP A 245 -8.19 17.59 -0.49
N ILE A 246 -7.98 18.56 0.42
CA ILE A 246 -7.34 18.38 1.72
C ILE A 246 -8.39 18.69 2.79
N PRO A 247 -8.60 17.82 3.79
CA PRO A 247 -9.55 18.08 4.85
C PRO A 247 -9.07 19.16 5.81
N ASP A 248 -10.01 19.96 6.32
CA ASP A 248 -9.72 21.03 7.29
C ASP A 248 -9.17 20.52 8.64
N SER A 249 -9.45 19.25 8.99
CA SER A 249 -9.01 18.65 10.24
C SER A 249 -8.84 17.15 10.12
N THR A 250 -7.75 16.63 10.69
CA THR A 250 -7.49 15.18 10.81
C THR A 250 -8.39 14.49 11.82
N ALA A 251 -9.03 15.23 12.74
CA ALA A 251 -9.86 14.67 13.80
C ALA A 251 -11.06 13.85 13.29
N GLN A 252 -11.50 14.06 12.05
CA GLN A 252 -12.57 13.28 11.43
C GLN A 252 -12.16 11.83 11.12
N PHE A 253 -10.86 11.54 11.07
CA PHE A 253 -10.32 10.20 10.84
C PHE A 253 -10.03 9.44 12.13
N ILE A 254 -10.37 9.99 13.31
CA ILE A 254 -10.14 9.28 14.58
C ILE A 254 -11.02 8.03 14.68
N THR A 255 -10.38 6.86 14.71
CA THR A 255 -11.04 5.55 14.79
C THR A 255 -10.89 4.87 16.16
N TYR A 256 -10.23 5.50 17.14
CA TYR A 256 -10.10 4.96 18.50
C TYR A 256 -11.04 5.60 19.52
N ALA A 257 -11.28 4.86 20.61
CA ALA A 257 -11.93 5.30 21.83
C ALA A 257 -10.93 5.60 22.96
N VAL A 258 -9.80 4.88 23.00
CA VAL A 258 -8.66 5.12 23.92
C VAL A 258 -7.38 4.87 23.14
N SER A 259 -6.42 5.79 23.17
CA SER A 259 -5.10 5.61 22.54
C SER A 259 -4.23 4.66 23.35
N GLU A 260 -3.12 4.18 22.78
CA GLU A 260 -2.12 3.40 23.53
C GLU A 260 -1.56 4.17 24.73
N ALA A 261 -1.31 5.48 24.59
CA ALA A 261 -0.82 6.34 25.68
C ALA A 261 -1.75 6.35 26.90
N ASP A 262 -3.06 6.38 26.65
CA ASP A 262 -4.07 6.43 27.70
C ASP A 262 -4.47 5.04 28.20
N ARG A 263 -3.93 3.96 27.63
CA ARG A 263 -4.38 2.59 27.90
C ARG A 263 -4.13 2.14 29.33
N SER A 264 -3.06 2.65 29.94
CA SER A 264 -2.62 2.35 31.31
C SER A 264 -3.36 3.15 32.39
N GLU A 265 -4.21 4.11 32.02
CA GLU A 265 -4.94 4.94 32.97
C GLU A 265 -5.92 4.09 33.81
N PRO A 266 -6.01 4.26 35.14
CA PRO A 266 -6.82 3.40 36.01
C PRO A 266 -8.30 3.28 35.60
N TYR A 267 -8.88 4.37 35.08
CA TYR A 267 -10.26 4.38 34.57
C TYR A 267 -10.41 3.51 33.30
N ASN A 268 -9.43 3.55 32.40
CA ASN A 268 -9.44 2.76 31.17
C ASN A 268 -9.17 1.29 31.47
N ILE A 269 -8.29 0.97 32.43
CA ILE A 269 -8.11 -0.40 32.94
C ILE A 269 -9.41 -0.94 33.56
N GLU A 270 -10.11 -0.14 34.37
CA GLU A 270 -11.39 -0.55 34.96
C GLU A 270 -12.46 -0.83 33.89
N LYS A 271 -12.49 -0.04 32.80
CA LYS A 271 -13.49 -0.14 31.74
C LYS A 271 -13.19 -1.22 30.69
N TYR A 272 -11.94 -1.33 30.25
CA TYR A 272 -11.52 -2.15 29.11
C TYR A 272 -10.55 -3.29 29.49
N GLY A 273 -10.19 -3.43 30.77
CA GLY A 273 -9.19 -4.39 31.25
C GLY A 273 -7.76 -3.91 31.08
N GLU A 274 -6.79 -4.67 31.59
CA GLU A 274 -5.36 -4.41 31.32
C GLU A 274 -5.03 -4.64 29.84
N GLY A 275 -4.11 -3.86 29.29
CA GLY A 275 -3.66 -3.94 27.90
C GLY A 275 -2.71 -2.79 27.56
N THR A 276 -2.08 -2.88 26.39
CA THR A 276 -1.12 -1.87 25.87
C THR A 276 -1.56 -1.27 24.54
N GLU A 277 -2.37 -1.99 23.77
CA GLU A 277 -2.91 -1.58 22.47
C GLU A 277 -4.05 -0.56 22.59
N ALA A 278 -4.23 0.25 21.55
CA ALA A 278 -5.34 1.18 21.44
C ALA A 278 -6.69 0.44 21.47
N VAL A 279 -7.71 1.07 22.05
CA VAL A 279 -9.07 0.54 22.03
C VAL A 279 -9.79 1.18 20.85
N PRO A 280 -10.17 0.42 19.80
CA PRO A 280 -10.89 0.97 18.67
C PRO A 280 -12.27 1.47 19.09
N ARG A 281 -12.80 2.44 18.35
CA ARG A 281 -14.16 2.93 18.52
C ARG A 281 -15.13 1.86 18.04
N ASP A 282 -16.08 1.51 18.90
CA ASP A 282 -17.17 0.59 18.54
C ASP A 282 -18.12 1.29 17.54
N THR A 283 -18.05 0.88 16.28
CA THR A 283 -18.94 1.33 15.21
C THR A 283 -19.70 0.13 14.64
N GLU A 284 -21.01 0.28 14.45
CA GLU A 284 -21.84 -0.76 13.82
C GLU A 284 -21.50 -0.95 12.34
N TYR A 285 -20.89 0.07 11.73
CA TYR A 285 -20.58 0.13 10.31
C TYR A 285 -19.17 0.65 10.09
N ASP A 286 -18.54 0.18 9.02
CA ASP A 286 -17.28 0.72 8.53
C ASP A 286 -17.54 1.96 7.67
N THR A 287 -16.55 2.85 7.61
CA THR A 287 -16.67 4.11 6.89
C THR A 287 -15.59 4.19 5.82
N TYR A 288 -16.01 4.45 4.57
CA TYR A 288 -15.12 4.56 3.44
C TYR A 288 -15.20 5.96 2.83
N TYR A 289 -14.09 6.50 2.34
CA TYR A 289 -14.06 7.73 1.57
C TYR A 289 -14.03 7.43 0.07
N CYS A 290 -14.75 8.24 -0.72
CA CYS A 290 -14.69 8.20 -2.18
C CYS A 290 -14.97 9.59 -2.77
N VAL A 291 -14.69 9.74 -4.06
CA VAL A 291 -14.99 10.93 -4.84
C VAL A 291 -15.95 10.57 -5.96
N ILE A 292 -16.93 11.43 -6.21
CA ILE A 292 -17.86 11.30 -7.34
C ILE A 292 -17.85 12.59 -8.16
N ALA A 293 -17.72 12.45 -9.48
CA ALA A 293 -17.83 13.57 -10.41
C ALA A 293 -19.31 13.84 -10.73
N ALA A 294 -19.67 15.12 -10.85
CA ALA A 294 -21.02 15.55 -11.14
C ALA A 294 -21.05 16.63 -12.23
N SER A 295 -22.16 16.67 -12.97
CA SER A 295 -22.55 17.71 -13.92
C SER A 295 -24.00 18.12 -13.67
N GLU A 296 -24.50 19.13 -14.39
CA GLU A 296 -25.95 19.44 -14.38
C GLU A 296 -26.84 18.23 -14.75
N GLU A 297 -26.36 17.30 -15.58
CA GLU A 297 -27.15 16.17 -16.09
C GLU A 297 -27.17 14.96 -15.15
N GLY A 298 -26.14 14.76 -14.33
CA GLY A 298 -26.03 13.60 -13.45
C GLY A 298 -24.63 13.42 -12.87
N THR A 299 -24.28 12.16 -12.60
CA THR A 299 -23.04 11.81 -11.90
C THR A 299 -22.23 10.78 -12.68
N SER A 300 -20.98 10.59 -12.30
CA SER A 300 -20.21 9.38 -12.61
C SER A 300 -20.59 8.24 -11.68
N ALA A 301 -19.94 7.08 -11.83
CA ALA A 301 -19.79 6.14 -10.73
C ALA A 301 -18.89 6.76 -9.64
N ILE A 302 -18.93 6.22 -8.41
CA ILE A 302 -17.94 6.55 -7.39
C ILE A 302 -16.54 6.09 -7.81
N SER A 303 -15.53 6.79 -7.32
CA SER A 303 -14.13 6.36 -7.43
C SER A 303 -13.86 5.04 -6.71
N ASN A 304 -12.62 4.56 -6.80
CA ASN A 304 -12.06 3.68 -5.77
C ASN A 304 -12.30 4.26 -4.36
N VAL A 305 -12.42 3.35 -3.39
CA VAL A 305 -12.80 3.67 -2.01
C VAL A 305 -11.60 3.50 -1.09
N PHE A 306 -11.58 4.24 0.02
CA PHE A 306 -10.52 4.15 1.03
C PHE A 306 -11.14 3.92 2.41
N ASP A 307 -10.78 2.85 3.11
CA ASP A 307 -11.23 2.64 4.49
C ASP A 307 -10.67 3.75 5.39
N VAL A 308 -11.53 4.35 6.22
CA VAL A 308 -11.12 5.32 7.23
C VAL A 308 -10.06 4.76 8.17
N LYS A 309 -10.06 3.43 8.43
CA LYS A 309 -9.08 2.78 9.31
C LYS A 309 -7.67 2.81 8.71
N ASP A 310 -7.56 2.58 7.40
CA ASP A 310 -6.26 2.62 6.72
C ASP A 310 -5.75 4.05 6.58
N ILE A 311 -6.65 5.00 6.37
CA ILE A 311 -6.30 6.43 6.45
C ILE A 311 -5.82 6.76 7.87
N ALA A 312 -6.53 6.31 8.91
CA ALA A 312 -6.26 6.65 10.30
C ALA A 312 -4.87 6.19 10.79
N ARG A 313 -4.36 5.07 10.26
CA ARG A 313 -3.01 4.57 10.56
C ARG A 313 -1.89 5.46 10.04
N LYS A 314 -2.14 6.22 8.97
CA LYS A 314 -1.16 7.07 8.29
C LYS A 314 -1.23 8.53 8.72
N VAL A 315 -2.33 8.93 9.38
CA VAL A 315 -2.60 10.33 9.69
C VAL A 315 -2.27 10.66 11.15
N PRO A 316 -1.28 11.53 11.43
CA PRO A 316 -1.01 12.02 12.77
C PRO A 316 -2.18 12.83 13.34
N PHE A 317 -2.47 12.63 14.62
CA PHE A 317 -3.51 13.38 15.32
C PHE A 317 -2.92 14.42 16.28
N MET A 318 -1.93 14.02 17.10
CA MET A 318 -1.27 14.94 18.04
C MET A 318 0.08 14.42 18.55
N GLU A 319 0.99 15.34 18.92
CA GLU A 319 2.16 15.03 19.74
C GLU A 319 1.73 14.46 21.11
N GLU A 320 2.29 13.30 21.48
CA GLU A 320 2.04 12.66 22.77
C GLU A 320 3.03 13.17 23.83
N VAL A 321 2.62 14.25 24.47
CA VAL A 321 3.41 14.92 25.49
C VAL A 321 3.58 14.10 26.77
N LYS A 322 2.67 13.16 27.11
CA LYS A 322 2.82 12.34 28.34
C LYS A 322 3.99 11.35 28.24
N MET A 323 4.30 10.92 27.02
CA MET A 323 5.43 10.03 26.74
C MET A 323 6.74 10.80 26.57
N SER A 324 6.64 12.08 26.20
CA SER A 324 7.78 12.91 25.78
C SER A 324 8.20 13.98 26.79
N LEU A 325 7.40 14.25 27.83
CA LEU A 325 7.69 15.25 28.86
C LEU A 325 7.66 14.62 30.25
N SER A 326 8.67 14.98 31.06
CA SER A 326 8.59 14.77 32.51
C SER A 326 7.38 15.52 33.09
N GLN A 327 6.97 15.19 34.33
CA GLN A 327 5.83 15.82 35.03
C GLN A 327 5.84 17.37 35.07
N GLU A 328 6.95 18.02 34.69
CA GLU A 328 7.07 19.47 34.55
C GLU A 328 7.01 20.01 33.10
N GLY A 329 6.53 19.22 32.12
CA GLY A 329 6.17 19.75 30.80
C GLY A 329 7.31 20.46 30.06
N SER A 330 8.55 20.08 30.34
CA SER A 330 9.72 20.85 29.97
C SER A 330 10.54 20.07 28.92
N ASN A 331 10.73 20.66 27.73
CA ASN A 331 11.69 20.18 26.72
C ASN A 331 13.13 20.53 27.12
N TYR A 332 13.46 20.43 28.40
CA TYR A 332 14.75 20.87 28.94
C TYR A 332 15.70 19.69 29.01
N VAL A 333 16.92 19.91 28.55
CA VAL A 333 17.99 18.93 28.55
C VAL A 333 19.24 19.54 29.18
N GLU A 334 20.05 18.73 29.85
CA GLU A 334 21.22 19.22 30.55
C GLU A 334 22.28 19.68 29.53
N GLN A 335 22.61 18.84 28.54
CA GLN A 335 23.63 19.13 27.52
C GLN A 335 23.07 18.96 26.10
N VAL A 336 23.81 19.46 25.10
CA VAL A 336 23.42 19.34 23.68
C VAL A 336 23.28 17.88 23.24
N ALA A 337 24.16 16.99 23.71
CA ALA A 337 24.10 15.56 23.40
C ALA A 337 22.81 14.88 23.93
N ASP A 338 22.17 15.44 24.96
CA ASP A 338 20.93 14.92 25.54
C ASP A 338 19.67 15.34 24.75
N MET A 339 19.83 16.13 23.68
CA MET A 339 18.72 16.52 22.81
C MET A 339 18.04 15.26 22.23
N PRO A 340 16.70 15.14 22.31
CA PRO A 340 15.98 13.95 21.87
C PRO A 340 16.14 13.72 20.36
N SER A 341 16.13 12.47 19.93
CA SER A 341 16.14 12.13 18.49
C SER A 341 14.72 12.02 17.92
N TYR A 342 13.77 11.53 18.72
CA TYR A 342 12.41 11.21 18.31
C TYR A 342 11.38 11.88 19.25
N LYS A 343 10.17 12.09 18.75
CA LYS A 343 8.98 12.40 19.56
C LYS A 343 7.88 11.38 19.33
N TRP A 344 7.10 11.13 20.37
CA TRP A 344 5.92 10.30 20.27
C TRP A 344 4.75 11.06 19.64
N VAL A 345 4.09 10.44 18.67
CA VAL A 345 2.90 10.95 18.01
C VAL A 345 1.79 9.92 18.16
N THR A 346 0.62 10.38 18.60
CA THR A 346 -0.61 9.58 18.54
C THR A 346 -1.21 9.73 17.15
N MET A 347 -1.36 8.60 16.45
CA MET A 347 -2.00 8.52 15.14
C MET A 347 -3.53 8.55 15.27
N CYS A 348 -4.25 8.76 14.17
CA CYS A 348 -5.71 8.78 14.15
C CYS A 348 -6.34 7.41 14.50
N ASP A 349 -5.60 6.30 14.41
CA ASP A 349 -6.02 4.98 14.88
C ASP A 349 -5.73 4.71 16.37
N GLY A 350 -5.02 5.64 17.04
CA GLY A 350 -4.69 5.60 18.45
C GLY A 350 -3.36 4.92 18.77
N THR A 351 -2.67 4.42 17.75
CA THR A 351 -1.33 3.84 17.85
C THR A 351 -0.31 4.95 18.16
N LEU A 352 0.69 4.62 18.98
CA LEU A 352 1.84 5.48 19.22
C LEU A 352 2.97 5.15 18.26
N VAL A 353 3.40 6.17 17.51
CA VAL A 353 4.52 6.12 16.56
C VAL A 353 5.62 7.07 17.05
N GLN A 354 6.88 6.62 17.00
CA GLN A 354 8.02 7.52 17.17
C GLN A 354 8.38 8.12 15.81
N LYS A 355 8.34 9.44 15.72
CA LYS A 355 8.76 10.18 14.52
C LYS A 355 10.04 10.94 14.82
N LEU A 356 10.96 10.94 13.86
CA LEU A 356 12.22 11.68 13.96
C LEU A 356 11.93 13.19 14.10
N ILE A 357 12.83 13.89 14.76
CA ILE A 357 12.78 15.35 14.92
C ILE A 357 13.74 16.00 13.91
N GLU A 358 13.26 16.99 13.18
CA GLU A 358 14.09 17.86 12.36
C GLU A 358 14.35 19.17 13.11
N TYR A 359 15.62 19.41 13.46
CA TYR A 359 16.05 20.60 14.18
C TYR A 359 16.40 21.75 13.23
N ASP A 360 15.92 22.96 13.55
CA ASP A 360 16.38 24.19 12.91
C ASP A 360 17.59 24.73 13.69
N PHE A 361 18.76 24.16 13.42
CA PHE A 361 20.02 24.54 14.07
C PHE A 361 20.43 25.99 13.76
N ASP A 362 20.08 26.51 12.58
CA ASP A 362 20.36 27.89 12.18
C ASP A 362 19.52 28.90 12.99
N ALA A 363 18.34 28.47 13.47
CA ALA A 363 17.49 29.24 14.37
C ALA A 363 17.76 29.01 15.86
N ALA A 364 18.86 28.33 16.22
CA ALA A 364 19.28 28.20 17.61
C ALA A 364 19.47 29.59 18.27
N ASP A 365 18.82 29.82 19.41
CA ASP A 365 18.80 31.10 20.12
C ASP A 365 19.44 31.00 21.51
N PRO A 366 20.74 31.32 21.64
CA PRO A 366 21.40 31.50 22.93
C PRO A 366 20.81 32.69 23.68
N THR A 367 20.24 32.46 24.85
CA THR A 367 19.58 33.50 25.65
C THR A 367 19.80 33.28 27.15
N THR A 368 19.61 34.35 27.94
CA THR A 368 19.72 34.28 29.40
C THR A 368 18.33 34.42 30.02
N GLU A 369 17.90 33.44 30.79
CA GLU A 369 16.65 33.46 31.53
C GLU A 369 16.87 33.67 33.04
N THR A 370 15.84 34.16 33.73
CA THR A 370 15.88 34.33 35.19
C THR A 370 15.00 33.29 35.85
N TRP A 371 15.61 32.36 36.58
CA TRP A 371 14.91 31.24 37.22
C TRP A 371 14.87 31.39 38.73
N GLY A 372 13.90 30.73 39.36
CA GLY A 372 13.78 30.66 40.81
C GLY A 372 14.37 29.35 41.34
N GLU A 373 15.46 29.45 42.08
CA GLU A 373 16.13 28.30 42.72
C GLU A 373 15.77 28.26 44.21
N TYR A 374 15.36 27.10 44.73
CA TYR A 374 15.01 26.90 46.14
C TYR A 374 15.35 25.47 46.59
N GLU A 375 15.81 25.28 47.82
CA GLU A 375 16.06 23.95 48.40
C GLU A 375 14.91 23.49 49.30
N ASN A 376 14.16 24.42 49.92
CA ASN A 376 13.06 24.05 50.80
C ASN A 376 11.74 23.95 50.02
N GLU A 377 10.98 22.87 50.22
CA GLU A 377 9.64 22.68 49.60
C GLU A 377 8.65 23.83 49.85
N ASP A 378 8.87 24.64 50.89
CA ASP A 378 8.06 25.83 51.18
C ASP A 378 8.52 27.10 50.43
N MET A 379 9.51 26.98 49.54
CA MET A 379 10.18 28.04 48.78
C MET A 379 10.70 29.19 49.66
N SER A 380 10.96 28.94 50.95
CA SER A 380 11.35 30.00 51.89
C SER A 380 12.73 30.60 51.60
N ASP A 381 13.56 29.90 50.83
CA ASP A 381 14.90 30.28 50.40
C ASP A 381 15.00 30.62 48.90
N LEU A 382 13.86 30.80 48.22
CA LEU A 382 13.81 31.15 46.80
C LEU A 382 14.74 32.31 46.46
N ARG A 383 15.70 32.06 45.57
CA ARG A 383 16.61 33.04 44.99
C ARG A 383 16.44 33.07 43.47
N LEU A 384 16.58 34.26 42.90
CA LEU A 384 16.60 34.40 41.44
C LEU A 384 18.03 34.22 40.94
N VAL A 385 18.21 33.35 39.96
CA VAL A 385 19.49 33.08 39.29
C VAL A 385 19.32 33.33 37.80
N GLU A 386 20.37 33.88 37.17
CA GLU A 386 20.44 33.98 35.72
C GLU A 386 21.05 32.68 35.20
N VAL A 387 20.36 32.04 34.26
CA VAL A 387 20.77 30.78 33.62
C VAL A 387 20.89 31.06 32.13
N ASP A 388 22.08 30.81 31.59
CA ASP A 388 22.31 30.87 30.15
C ASP A 388 21.82 29.56 29.53
N ILE A 389 20.94 29.66 28.54
CA ILE A 389 20.33 28.54 27.85
C ILE A 389 20.47 28.72 26.34
N VAL A 390 20.28 27.65 25.57
CA VAL A 390 20.05 27.75 24.13
C VAL A 390 18.73 27.07 23.79
N LYS A 391 17.90 27.75 22.98
CA LYS A 391 16.65 27.19 22.47
C LYS A 391 16.87 26.76 21.03
N VAL A 392 16.65 25.48 20.73
CA VAL A 392 16.77 24.93 19.38
C VAL A 392 15.38 24.54 18.90
N PRO A 393 14.78 25.26 17.94
CA PRO A 393 13.47 24.92 17.38
C PRO A 393 13.52 23.59 16.64
N TYR A 394 12.37 22.92 16.55
CA TYR A 394 12.22 21.71 15.77
C TYR A 394 10.82 21.53 15.20
N VAL A 395 10.72 20.68 14.18
CA VAL A 395 9.48 20.09 13.67
C VAL A 395 9.55 18.57 13.80
N ILE A 396 8.43 17.92 14.08
CA ILE A 396 8.34 16.46 14.08
C ILE A 396 8.06 16.02 12.63
N GLU A 397 8.90 15.16 12.06
CA GLU A 397 8.86 14.80 10.64
C GLU A 397 7.50 14.21 10.21
N GLY A 398 6.98 14.66 9.06
CA GLY A 398 5.67 14.26 8.54
C GLY A 398 4.48 14.83 9.33
N THR A 399 4.66 15.97 10.03
CA THR A 399 3.60 16.65 10.78
C THR A 399 3.74 18.17 10.75
N ASP A 400 2.68 18.91 11.09
CA ASP A 400 2.74 20.35 11.40
C ASP A 400 3.07 20.66 12.88
N PHE A 401 3.55 19.67 13.64
CA PHE A 401 3.86 19.81 15.07
C PHE A 401 5.26 20.39 15.29
N ILE A 402 5.29 21.59 15.87
CA ILE A 402 6.52 22.34 16.13
C ILE A 402 6.79 22.48 17.63
N GLY A 403 8.07 22.51 18.00
CA GLY A 403 8.52 22.72 19.37
C GLY A 403 9.88 23.39 19.46
N ALA A 404 10.44 23.44 20.66
CA ALA A 404 11.82 23.84 20.88
C ALA A 404 12.41 23.05 22.05
N VAL A 405 13.64 22.59 21.90
CA VAL A 405 14.44 22.01 22.99
C VAL A 405 15.23 23.12 23.66
N VAL A 406 15.31 23.08 24.99
CA VAL A 406 16.02 24.06 25.82
C VAL A 406 17.21 23.39 26.47
N VAL A 407 18.44 23.76 26.09
CA VAL A 407 19.66 23.20 26.68
C VAL A 407 20.15 24.12 27.80
N GLU A 408 20.34 23.56 29.00
CA GLU A 408 20.67 24.32 30.22
C GLU A 408 22.17 24.55 30.42
N ASN A 409 23.00 23.59 30.03
CA ASN A 409 24.44 23.58 30.30
C ASN A 409 25.20 23.29 28.99
N TYR A 410 25.43 24.35 28.22
CA TYR A 410 26.22 24.32 26.99
C TYR A 410 27.49 25.17 27.14
N ASP A 411 28.54 24.84 26.39
CA ASP A 411 29.73 25.68 26.27
C ASP A 411 29.61 26.55 25.01
N PRO A 412 29.54 27.89 25.12
CA PRO A 412 29.43 28.77 23.97
C PRO A 412 30.59 28.65 22.98
N ASP A 413 31.76 28.17 23.43
CA ASP A 413 32.93 27.99 22.57
C ASP A 413 32.85 26.70 21.71
N THR A 414 32.04 25.71 22.10
CA THR A 414 31.86 24.42 21.38
C THR A 414 30.46 24.21 20.81
N LEU A 415 29.49 25.09 21.10
CA LEU A 415 28.10 24.93 20.70
C LEU A 415 27.89 24.57 19.21
N GLU A 416 28.64 25.18 18.30
CA GLU A 416 28.53 24.88 16.85
C GLU A 416 28.98 23.45 16.54
N GLU A 417 30.07 22.98 17.15
CA GLU A 417 30.55 21.60 17.01
C GLU A 417 29.56 20.62 17.67
N ASP A 418 29.02 20.97 18.83
CA ASP A 418 28.06 20.13 19.56
C ASP A 418 26.73 19.96 18.80
N LEU A 419 26.23 21.03 18.17
CA LEU A 419 25.03 20.98 17.34
C LEU A 419 25.28 20.21 16.03
N GLU A 420 26.49 20.27 15.47
CA GLU A 420 26.87 19.46 14.30
C GLU A 420 26.81 17.97 14.60
N MET A 421 27.30 17.53 15.76
CA MET A 421 27.19 16.13 16.17
C MET A 421 25.74 15.65 16.25
N VAL A 422 24.84 16.49 16.77
CA VAL A 422 23.40 16.17 16.80
C VAL A 422 22.84 16.11 15.38
N ARG A 423 23.30 16.96 14.46
CA ARG A 423 22.89 16.92 13.05
C ARG A 423 23.32 15.60 12.39
N GLU A 424 24.60 15.22 12.51
CA GLU A 424 25.13 13.97 11.98
C GLU A 424 24.34 12.77 12.54
N ARG A 425 24.05 12.76 13.85
CA ARG A 425 23.21 11.74 14.49
C ARG A 425 21.79 11.70 13.89
N GLN A 426 21.12 12.84 13.66
CA GLN A 426 19.79 12.84 13.04
C GLN A 426 19.83 12.31 11.61
N GLU A 427 20.89 12.62 10.85
CA GLU A 427 21.08 12.09 9.49
C GLU A 427 21.29 10.56 9.49
N GLU A 428 22.07 10.03 10.44
CA GLU A 428 22.30 8.58 10.58
C GLU A 428 21.06 7.80 11.07
N LEU A 429 20.20 8.45 11.85
CA LEU A 429 18.94 7.90 12.36
C LEU A 429 17.77 7.98 11.38
N ARG A 430 17.92 8.72 10.27
CA ARG A 430 16.88 8.87 9.27
C ARG A 430 16.58 7.51 8.62
N SER A 431 15.32 7.10 8.77
CA SER A 431 14.81 5.84 8.22
C SER A 431 14.89 5.82 6.70
N ARG A 432 15.23 4.66 6.13
CA ARG A 432 15.49 4.48 4.69
C ARG A 432 14.30 3.78 4.02
N GLY A 433 13.56 4.49 3.16
CA GLY A 433 12.35 4.00 2.49
C GLY A 433 12.32 4.21 0.97
N GLY A 434 11.31 4.90 0.46
CA GLY A 434 11.21 5.36 -0.92
C GLY A 434 10.92 4.31 -1.99
N ALA A 435 9.91 3.45 -1.79
CA ALA A 435 9.39 2.61 -2.87
C ALA A 435 8.63 3.44 -3.91
N VAL A 436 8.85 3.18 -5.20
CA VAL A 436 8.02 3.74 -6.29
C VAL A 436 6.78 2.89 -6.50
N THR A 437 5.69 3.55 -6.85
CA THR A 437 4.36 2.93 -7.02
C THR A 437 4.01 2.82 -8.51
N PRO A 438 3.96 1.60 -9.09
CA PRO A 438 3.40 1.42 -10.42
C PRO A 438 1.90 1.75 -10.43
N GLU A 439 1.44 2.40 -11.50
CA GLU A 439 0.02 2.77 -11.65
C GLU A 439 -0.67 1.98 -12.79
N LEU A 440 -1.88 1.50 -12.51
CA LEU A 440 -2.82 1.06 -13.55
C LEU A 440 -3.70 2.26 -13.95
N LEU A 441 -3.90 2.51 -15.24
CA LEU A 441 -4.67 3.64 -15.75
C LEU A 441 -5.91 3.15 -16.52
N ASP A 442 -7.03 3.85 -16.33
CA ASP A 442 -8.25 3.63 -17.12
C ASP A 442 -8.29 4.67 -18.24
N GLU A 443 -7.68 4.33 -19.39
CA GLU A 443 -7.67 5.19 -20.58
C GLU A 443 -8.84 4.84 -21.52
N THR A 444 -10.07 4.92 -21.02
CA THR A 444 -11.26 4.58 -21.82
C THR A 444 -11.62 5.63 -22.90
N GLU A 445 -10.93 6.77 -23.03
CA GLU A 445 -11.01 7.65 -24.22
C GLU A 445 -9.72 8.45 -24.50
N ALA A 446 -8.57 7.80 -24.66
CA ALA A 446 -7.46 8.38 -25.43
C ALA A 446 -7.65 8.02 -26.91
N ASP A 447 -7.56 9.02 -27.80
CA ASP A 447 -7.65 8.84 -29.25
C ASP A 447 -6.74 7.67 -29.68
N ALA A 448 -7.37 6.58 -30.13
CA ALA A 448 -6.73 5.44 -30.77
C ALA A 448 -6.15 5.83 -32.15
N ASP A 449 -5.19 6.76 -32.16
CA ASP A 449 -4.33 7.09 -33.30
C ASP A 449 -2.89 6.62 -33.07
N GLY A 450 -2.66 5.80 -32.04
CA GLY A 450 -1.46 4.99 -31.91
C GLY A 450 -1.56 3.77 -32.82
N ASP A 451 -1.03 3.87 -34.04
CA ASP A 451 -0.59 2.70 -34.83
C ASP A 451 0.53 1.99 -34.02
N GLY A 452 0.16 1.29 -32.96
CA GLY A 452 1.02 0.32 -32.31
C GLY A 452 1.21 -0.82 -33.28
N GLU A 453 2.37 -0.86 -33.96
CA GLU A 453 2.76 -2.03 -34.74
C GLU A 453 2.64 -3.26 -33.82
N GLU A 454 1.83 -4.26 -34.25
CA GLU A 454 1.92 -5.63 -33.74
C GLU A 454 3.34 -6.13 -33.98
N THR A 455 4.23 -5.85 -33.02
CA THR A 455 5.62 -6.28 -33.09
C THR A 455 5.74 -7.61 -32.36
N GLY A 456 5.72 -8.66 -33.18
CA GLY A 456 6.51 -9.88 -33.05
C GLY A 456 6.71 -10.49 -31.66
N ASP A 457 5.94 -11.55 -31.42
CA ASP A 457 6.38 -12.75 -30.69
C ASP A 457 7.87 -13.06 -30.96
N SER A 458 8.69 -12.98 -29.91
CA SER A 458 9.93 -13.75 -29.86
C SER A 458 9.61 -15.13 -29.31
N GLY A 459 9.39 -16.09 -30.20
CA GLY A 459 9.29 -17.53 -29.87
C GLY A 459 10.59 -18.11 -29.32
N ALA A 460 11.13 -17.51 -28.28
CA ALA A 460 12.20 -18.01 -27.42
C ALA A 460 11.54 -18.65 -26.19
N GLU A 461 12.13 -19.75 -25.69
CA GLU A 461 11.73 -20.38 -24.42
C GLU A 461 11.58 -19.29 -23.34
N GLY A 462 10.38 -19.17 -22.74
CA GLY A 462 10.04 -18.09 -21.82
C GLY A 462 10.79 -18.23 -20.50
N PHE A 463 11.20 -17.12 -19.89
CA PHE A 463 11.92 -17.13 -18.61
C PHE A 463 11.10 -17.82 -17.49
N SER A 464 9.77 -17.75 -17.59
CA SER A 464 8.82 -18.31 -16.62
C SER A 464 8.87 -19.84 -16.46
N ASP A 465 9.50 -20.59 -17.36
CA ASP A 465 9.53 -22.06 -17.28
C ASP A 465 10.39 -22.59 -16.11
N ASP A 466 11.33 -21.78 -15.61
CA ASP A 466 12.29 -22.14 -14.54
C ASP A 466 12.07 -21.39 -13.21
N TYR A 467 11.11 -20.45 -13.13
CA TYR A 467 10.79 -19.66 -11.93
C TYR A 467 9.39 -19.99 -11.42
N GLU A 468 9.27 -20.24 -10.12
CA GLU A 468 7.97 -20.50 -9.49
C GLU A 468 7.26 -19.17 -9.23
N VAL A 469 6.11 -18.97 -9.86
CA VAL A 469 5.31 -17.75 -9.71
C VAL A 469 4.55 -17.78 -8.39
N THR A 470 4.68 -16.72 -7.60
CA THR A 470 3.81 -16.49 -6.44
C THR A 470 2.54 -15.78 -6.91
N ALA A 471 1.38 -16.43 -6.76
CA ALA A 471 0.08 -15.89 -7.12
C ALA A 471 -1.04 -16.56 -6.30
N ASN A 472 -2.11 -15.81 -6.02
CA ASN A 472 -3.31 -16.30 -5.32
C ASN A 472 -4.52 -16.45 -6.26
N SER A 473 -4.39 -16.11 -7.54
CA SER A 473 -5.42 -16.33 -8.57
C SER A 473 -4.84 -16.72 -9.93
N ALA A 474 -5.69 -17.32 -10.76
CA ALA A 474 -5.32 -17.62 -12.15
C ALA A 474 -4.98 -16.36 -12.94
N LEU A 475 -5.67 -15.24 -12.67
CA LEU A 475 -5.43 -13.97 -13.35
C LEU A 475 -4.07 -13.39 -12.94
N SER A 476 -3.75 -13.33 -11.64
CA SER A 476 -2.45 -12.82 -11.18
C SER A 476 -1.28 -13.68 -11.66
N GLU A 477 -1.41 -15.01 -11.66
CA GLU A 477 -0.38 -15.88 -12.26
C GLU A 477 -0.20 -15.61 -13.76
N TYR A 478 -1.31 -15.49 -14.50
CA TYR A 478 -1.27 -15.21 -15.93
C TYR A 478 -0.64 -13.85 -16.25
N LEU A 479 -0.96 -12.81 -15.47
CA LEU A 479 -0.36 -11.49 -15.59
C LEU A 479 1.14 -11.55 -15.27
N ALA A 480 1.54 -12.19 -14.18
CA ALA A 480 2.95 -12.35 -13.79
C ALA A 480 3.76 -13.05 -14.88
N VAL A 481 3.26 -14.17 -15.42
CA VAL A 481 3.93 -14.90 -16.50
C VAL A 481 4.11 -14.02 -17.74
N ASN A 482 3.09 -13.26 -18.14
CA ASN A 482 3.21 -12.36 -19.28
C ASN A 482 4.22 -11.23 -19.01
N MET A 483 4.18 -10.62 -17.83
CA MET A 483 5.06 -9.49 -17.49
C MET A 483 6.52 -9.90 -17.31
N MET A 484 6.79 -11.07 -16.72
CA MET A 484 8.15 -11.64 -16.67
C MET A 484 8.73 -11.88 -18.07
N ASN A 485 7.90 -12.14 -19.08
CA ASN A 485 8.35 -12.30 -20.46
C ASN A 485 8.44 -10.96 -21.22
N GLY A 486 8.15 -9.83 -20.57
CA GLY A 486 8.21 -8.49 -21.16
C GLY A 486 7.09 -8.23 -22.17
N ASN A 487 5.96 -8.94 -22.08
CA ASN A 487 4.84 -8.74 -23.00
C ASN A 487 4.18 -7.38 -22.70
N GLN A 488 4.11 -6.52 -23.72
CA GLN A 488 3.51 -5.19 -23.63
C GLN A 488 2.00 -5.18 -23.83
N LEU A 489 1.44 -6.23 -24.44
CA LEU A 489 0.00 -6.35 -24.72
C LEU A 489 -0.47 -7.72 -24.26
N ILE A 490 -1.34 -7.73 -23.24
CA ILE A 490 -1.87 -8.94 -22.61
C ILE A 490 -3.37 -9.01 -22.88
N SER A 491 -3.82 -10.11 -23.49
CA SER A 491 -5.25 -10.35 -23.70
C SER A 491 -5.92 -10.78 -22.39
N LEU A 492 -7.05 -10.16 -22.08
CA LEU A 492 -7.91 -10.48 -20.93
C LEU A 492 -9.18 -11.27 -21.35
N GLU A 493 -9.32 -11.64 -22.63
CA GLU A 493 -10.54 -12.29 -23.16
C GLU A 493 -10.86 -13.62 -22.46
N ASP A 494 -9.83 -14.37 -22.05
CA ASP A 494 -9.98 -15.66 -21.35
C ASP A 494 -10.19 -15.51 -19.83
N PHE A 495 -10.24 -14.27 -19.32
CA PHE A 495 -10.46 -13.91 -17.91
C PHE A 495 -11.59 -12.87 -17.77
N PRO A 496 -12.87 -13.23 -18.05
CA PRO A 496 -13.96 -12.25 -18.05
C PRO A 496 -14.21 -11.58 -16.70
N GLU A 497 -13.72 -12.18 -15.60
CA GLU A 497 -13.66 -11.57 -14.29
C GLU A 497 -12.83 -10.28 -14.25
N SER A 498 -11.90 -10.05 -15.17
CA SER A 498 -11.12 -8.80 -15.26
C SER A 498 -11.96 -7.56 -15.59
N ALA A 499 -13.22 -7.74 -16.00
CA ALA A 499 -14.19 -6.65 -16.09
C ALA A 499 -14.45 -6.00 -14.72
N ASP A 500 -14.15 -6.73 -13.65
CA ASP A 500 -13.89 -6.19 -12.34
C ASP A 500 -12.50 -5.51 -12.30
N THR A 501 -12.48 -4.19 -12.52
CA THR A 501 -11.24 -3.40 -12.49
C THR A 501 -10.50 -3.37 -11.15
N SER A 502 -11.19 -3.36 -10.00
CA SER A 502 -10.56 -3.55 -8.67
C SER A 502 -9.81 -4.88 -8.56
N TYR A 503 -10.47 -6.01 -8.86
CA TYR A 503 -9.86 -7.33 -8.85
C TYR A 503 -8.72 -7.44 -9.87
N LEU A 504 -8.87 -6.82 -11.05
CA LEU A 504 -7.78 -6.71 -12.01
C LEU A 504 -6.60 -5.91 -11.44
N LEU A 505 -6.85 -4.83 -10.70
CA LEU A 505 -5.82 -4.04 -10.03
C LEU A 505 -5.09 -4.92 -9.00
N ASP A 506 -5.81 -5.54 -8.07
CA ASP A 506 -5.20 -6.39 -7.03
C ASP A 506 -4.40 -7.54 -7.66
N ALA A 507 -4.94 -8.18 -8.70
CA ALA A 507 -4.26 -9.26 -9.41
C ALA A 507 -3.00 -8.77 -10.15
N TRP A 508 -3.02 -7.54 -10.68
CA TRP A 508 -1.88 -6.92 -11.34
C TRP A 508 -0.81 -6.48 -10.33
N GLU A 509 -1.19 -5.85 -9.22
CA GLU A 509 -0.25 -5.43 -8.17
C GLU A 509 0.37 -6.66 -7.49
N GLU A 510 -0.40 -7.71 -7.18
CA GLU A 510 0.14 -8.99 -6.70
C GLU A 510 1.14 -9.58 -7.70
N ALA A 511 0.81 -9.56 -8.99
CA ALA A 511 1.70 -10.07 -10.03
C ALA A 511 3.03 -9.30 -10.07
N VAL A 512 3.02 -7.99 -9.86
CA VAL A 512 4.22 -7.14 -9.82
C VAL A 512 5.01 -7.36 -8.52
N TYR A 513 4.39 -7.22 -7.35
CA TYR A 513 5.10 -7.22 -6.07
C TYR A 513 5.52 -8.61 -5.61
N GLN A 514 4.72 -9.64 -5.88
CA GLN A 514 5.06 -11.01 -5.46
C GLN A 514 6.01 -11.73 -6.40
N ASN A 515 6.35 -11.15 -7.56
CA ASN A 515 7.26 -11.78 -8.51
C ASN A 515 8.39 -10.82 -8.87
N PRO A 516 9.47 -10.76 -8.07
CA PRO A 516 10.56 -9.80 -8.26
C PRO A 516 11.33 -9.95 -9.59
N MET A 517 11.03 -11.00 -10.38
CA MET A 517 11.52 -11.20 -11.74
C MET A 517 10.69 -10.46 -12.81
N VAL A 518 9.55 -9.87 -12.43
CA VAL A 518 8.85 -8.86 -13.22
C VAL A 518 9.63 -7.55 -13.09
N LEU A 519 10.52 -7.29 -14.06
CA LEU A 519 11.41 -6.13 -14.01
C LEU A 519 10.85 -4.97 -14.83
N GLY A 520 10.97 -3.76 -14.28
CA GLY A 520 10.84 -2.51 -15.02
C GLY A 520 9.41 -2.11 -15.39
N VAL A 521 8.37 -2.68 -14.78
CA VAL A 521 6.97 -2.24 -14.99
C VAL A 521 6.79 -0.84 -14.42
N ARG A 522 6.49 0.14 -15.28
CA ARG A 522 6.20 1.53 -14.89
C ARG A 522 4.72 1.76 -14.68
N SER A 523 3.93 1.32 -15.64
CA SER A 523 2.49 1.55 -15.66
C SER A 523 1.79 0.46 -16.46
N ALA A 524 0.47 0.38 -16.32
CA ALA A 524 -0.36 -0.37 -17.24
C ALA A 524 -1.63 0.41 -17.59
N SER A 525 -2.20 0.20 -18.77
CA SER A 525 -3.44 0.84 -19.22
C SER A 525 -4.44 -0.19 -19.71
N ILE A 526 -5.70 -0.02 -19.34
CA ILE A 526 -6.81 -0.85 -19.83
C ILE A 526 -7.25 -0.32 -21.19
N LEU A 527 -7.12 -1.13 -22.24
CA LEU A 527 -7.45 -0.78 -23.62
C LEU A 527 -8.63 -1.58 -24.17
N LYS A 528 -9.13 -1.13 -25.34
CA LYS A 528 -10.16 -1.82 -26.15
C LYS A 528 -11.31 -2.31 -25.28
N ASP A 529 -11.99 -1.38 -24.62
CA ASP A 529 -13.13 -1.63 -23.73
C ASP A 529 -12.89 -2.55 -22.53
N GLY A 530 -11.65 -2.93 -22.20
CA GLY A 530 -11.32 -3.82 -21.08
C GLY A 530 -10.90 -5.23 -21.49
N SER A 531 -10.75 -5.49 -22.78
CA SER A 531 -10.30 -6.78 -23.33
C SER A 531 -8.77 -6.93 -23.40
N MET A 532 -8.02 -5.83 -23.24
CA MET A 532 -6.57 -5.81 -23.33
C MET A 532 -5.95 -4.98 -22.21
N LEU A 533 -4.86 -5.46 -21.65
CA LEU A 533 -3.97 -4.71 -20.76
C LEU A 533 -2.71 -4.34 -21.55
N ALA A 534 -2.38 -3.05 -21.61
CA ALA A 534 -1.13 -2.56 -22.16
C ALA A 534 -0.16 -2.26 -21.01
N VAL A 535 1.01 -2.89 -20.98
CA VAL A 535 2.02 -2.71 -19.94
C VAL A 535 3.18 -1.90 -20.49
N GLU A 536 3.55 -0.84 -19.78
CA GLU A 536 4.71 -0.01 -20.09
C GLU A 536 5.91 -0.45 -19.23
N TYR A 537 7.05 -0.64 -19.89
CA TYR A 537 8.30 -0.98 -19.24
C TYR A 537 9.32 0.14 -19.38
N ASP A 538 10.18 0.30 -18.39
CA ASP A 538 11.30 1.24 -18.40
C ASP A 538 12.49 0.77 -19.25
N THR A 539 12.49 -0.50 -19.66
CA THR A 539 13.58 -1.14 -20.39
C THR A 539 13.05 -2.15 -21.43
N GLU A 540 13.91 -2.48 -22.39
CA GLU A 540 13.55 -3.34 -23.51
C GLU A 540 13.53 -4.84 -23.12
N PRO A 541 12.65 -5.67 -23.71
CA PRO A 541 12.49 -7.08 -23.33
C PRO A 541 13.77 -7.94 -23.37
N GLU A 542 14.72 -7.62 -24.26
CA GLU A 542 16.00 -8.33 -24.31
C GLU A 542 16.90 -8.00 -23.11
N GLU A 543 16.86 -6.76 -22.63
CA GLU A 543 17.60 -6.35 -21.43
C GLU A 543 16.96 -6.94 -20.17
N ILE A 544 15.63 -6.98 -20.09
CA ILE A 544 14.89 -7.70 -19.04
C ILE A 544 15.40 -9.14 -18.93
N ARG A 545 15.43 -9.88 -20.06
CA ARG A 545 15.92 -11.27 -20.08
C ARG A 545 17.36 -11.41 -19.63
N GLN A 546 18.23 -10.49 -20.03
CA GLN A 546 19.63 -10.49 -19.59
C GLN A 546 19.72 -10.30 -18.08
N LYS A 547 19.06 -9.28 -17.53
CA LYS A 547 19.04 -8.99 -16.10
C LYS A 547 18.48 -10.15 -15.28
N GLN A 548 17.40 -10.78 -15.74
CA GLN A 548 16.81 -11.96 -15.10
C GLN A 548 17.80 -13.14 -15.01
N GLN A 549 18.58 -13.40 -16.07
CA GLN A 549 19.60 -14.45 -16.07
C GLN A 549 20.75 -14.15 -15.10
N GLU A 550 21.18 -12.89 -15.03
CA GLU A 550 22.21 -12.43 -14.11
C GLU A 550 21.75 -12.56 -12.65
N ILE A 551 20.53 -12.10 -12.34
CA ILE A 551 19.90 -12.26 -11.03
C ILE A 551 19.81 -13.75 -10.65
N SER A 552 19.25 -14.61 -11.50
CA SER A 552 19.11 -16.05 -11.20
C SER A 552 20.47 -16.71 -10.94
N SER A 553 21.51 -16.31 -11.68
CA SER A 553 22.87 -16.83 -11.50
C SER A 553 23.49 -16.36 -10.18
N GLU A 554 23.28 -15.10 -9.81
CA GLU A 554 23.81 -14.53 -8.58
C GLU A 554 23.08 -15.10 -7.36
N VAL A 555 21.74 -15.21 -7.37
CA VAL A 555 20.94 -15.85 -6.32
C VAL A 555 21.45 -17.25 -6.00
N LYS A 556 21.59 -18.10 -7.03
CA LYS A 556 22.13 -19.47 -6.88
C LYS A 556 23.55 -19.50 -6.33
N LYS A 557 24.38 -18.53 -6.71
CA LYS A 557 25.75 -18.40 -6.21
C LYS A 557 25.76 -18.02 -4.73
N VAL A 558 24.99 -17.02 -4.34
CA VAL A 558 24.88 -16.51 -2.97
C VAL A 558 24.34 -17.59 -2.04
N ILE A 559 23.21 -18.23 -2.39
CA ILE A 559 22.62 -19.29 -1.55
C ILE A 559 23.59 -20.44 -1.33
N LYS A 560 24.36 -20.82 -2.36
CA LYS A 560 25.40 -21.85 -2.21
C LYS A 560 26.55 -21.44 -1.28
N GLU A 561 26.81 -20.14 -1.16
CA GLU A 561 27.86 -19.59 -0.29
C GLU A 561 27.41 -19.48 1.16
N ILE A 562 26.18 -18.99 1.39
CA ILE A 562 25.70 -18.64 2.73
C ILE A 562 24.85 -19.74 3.38
N ILE A 563 24.24 -20.65 2.61
CA ILE A 563 23.34 -21.69 3.11
C ILE A 563 23.99 -23.08 3.09
N THR A 564 23.76 -23.84 4.17
CA THR A 564 24.17 -25.26 4.31
C THR A 564 22.95 -26.17 4.55
N GLU A 565 23.07 -27.46 4.24
CA GLU A 565 21.95 -28.41 4.31
C GLU A 565 21.41 -28.63 5.74
N ASP A 566 22.20 -28.37 6.77
CA ASP A 566 21.84 -28.56 8.18
C ASP A 566 21.27 -27.31 8.87
N MET A 567 21.21 -26.17 8.16
CA MET A 567 20.57 -24.96 8.68
C MET A 567 19.06 -25.13 8.80
N SER A 568 18.53 -24.73 9.96
CA SER A 568 17.10 -24.50 10.18
C SER A 568 16.57 -23.34 9.33
N GLU A 569 15.25 -23.23 9.23
CA GLU A 569 14.60 -22.12 8.52
C GLU A 569 15.05 -20.76 9.09
N LEU A 570 15.11 -20.65 10.42
CA LEU A 570 15.61 -19.46 11.12
C LEU A 570 17.07 -19.15 10.78
N GLU A 571 17.96 -20.14 10.80
CA GLU A 571 19.38 -19.91 10.44
C GLU A 571 19.56 -19.45 8.99
N LYS A 572 18.71 -19.93 8.07
CA LYS A 572 18.73 -19.50 6.67
C LYS A 572 18.30 -18.05 6.51
N GLU A 573 17.19 -17.66 7.14
CA GLU A 573 16.70 -16.29 7.15
C GLU A 573 17.76 -15.32 7.69
N LEU A 574 18.33 -15.62 8.86
CA LEU A 574 19.37 -14.79 9.48
C LEU A 574 20.59 -14.65 8.56
N ALA A 575 21.00 -15.72 7.88
CA ALA A 575 22.12 -15.68 6.93
C ALA A 575 21.82 -14.80 5.70
N ILE A 576 20.59 -14.85 5.19
CA ILE A 576 20.15 -14.01 4.06
C ILE A 576 20.11 -12.53 4.46
N ASN A 577 19.49 -12.21 5.60
CA ASN A 577 19.46 -10.85 6.13
C ASN A 577 20.88 -10.30 6.32
N GLN A 578 21.75 -11.06 6.99
CA GLN A 578 23.15 -10.67 7.19
C GLN A 578 23.89 -10.44 5.87
N TYR A 579 23.72 -11.31 4.87
CA TYR A 579 24.35 -11.14 3.57
C TYR A 579 23.94 -9.82 2.90
N LEU A 580 22.66 -9.44 2.98
CA LEU A 580 22.19 -8.19 2.38
C LEU A 580 22.77 -6.98 3.11
N CYS A 581 22.75 -6.96 4.45
CA CYS A 581 23.39 -5.89 5.24
C CYS A 581 24.90 -5.80 4.94
N ASP A 582 25.60 -6.92 4.80
CA ASP A 582 27.05 -6.91 4.60
C ASP A 582 27.50 -6.48 3.19
N THR A 583 26.61 -6.52 2.19
CA THR A 583 27.02 -6.46 0.77
C THR A 583 26.32 -5.42 -0.08
N ALA A 584 25.28 -4.78 0.44
CA ALA A 584 24.53 -3.76 -0.26
C ALA A 584 24.65 -2.40 0.44
N GLU A 585 24.61 -1.33 -0.34
CA GLU A 585 24.56 0.04 0.15
C GLU A 585 23.22 0.66 -0.26
N TYR A 586 22.68 1.55 0.57
CA TYR A 586 21.42 2.22 0.25
C TYR A 586 21.64 3.38 -0.73
N ASP A 587 20.81 3.46 -1.77
CA ASP A 587 20.91 4.48 -2.82
C ASP A 587 20.19 5.78 -2.43
N MET A 588 20.93 6.71 -1.79
CA MET A 588 20.38 8.01 -1.40
C MET A 588 20.05 8.90 -2.60
N GLU A 589 20.81 8.82 -3.71
CA GLU A 589 20.55 9.63 -4.90
C GLU A 589 19.25 9.18 -5.60
N ALA A 590 18.98 7.87 -5.62
CA ALA A 590 17.71 7.32 -6.10
C ALA A 590 16.52 7.74 -5.22
N LEU A 591 16.70 7.77 -3.90
CA LEU A 591 15.67 8.25 -2.96
C LEU A 591 15.34 9.73 -3.21
N GLU A 592 16.35 10.60 -3.26
CA GLU A 592 16.18 12.03 -3.54
C GLU A 592 15.48 12.27 -4.89
N ASN A 593 15.81 11.45 -5.91
CA ASN A 593 15.15 11.51 -7.21
C ASN A 593 13.67 11.10 -7.13
N ALA A 594 13.35 10.04 -6.39
CA ALA A 594 11.98 9.60 -6.20
C ALA A 594 11.16 10.63 -5.41
N GLU A 595 11.71 11.20 -4.34
CA GLU A 595 11.08 12.29 -3.56
C GLU A 595 10.79 13.51 -4.43
N ALA A 596 11.74 13.92 -5.27
CA ALA A 596 11.56 15.03 -6.19
C ALA A 596 10.46 14.81 -7.25
N ASN A 597 10.03 13.56 -7.44
CA ASN A 597 8.98 13.13 -8.38
C ASN A 597 7.78 12.49 -7.65
N ASP A 598 7.57 12.81 -6.37
CA ASP A 598 6.44 12.33 -5.54
C ASP A 598 6.30 10.78 -5.51
N PHE A 599 7.41 10.06 -5.64
CA PHE A 599 7.49 8.59 -5.73
C PHE A 599 6.68 7.96 -6.88
N ALA A 600 6.30 8.75 -7.89
CA ALA A 600 5.53 8.29 -9.04
C ALA A 600 6.42 7.71 -10.15
N GLU A 601 7.59 8.31 -10.37
CA GLU A 601 8.57 7.85 -11.36
C GLU A 601 9.99 8.21 -10.93
N VAL A 602 10.96 7.58 -11.59
CA VAL A 602 12.38 7.90 -11.44
C VAL A 602 13.07 8.06 -12.79
N ASP A 603 14.17 8.80 -12.79
CA ASP A 603 15.04 8.89 -13.95
C ASP A 603 15.65 7.53 -14.30
N GLY A 604 15.81 7.28 -15.60
CA GLY A 604 16.22 5.96 -16.10
C GLY A 604 17.57 5.43 -15.61
N GLU A 605 18.43 6.29 -15.03
CA GLU A 605 19.68 5.85 -14.41
C GLU A 605 19.47 5.18 -13.04
N PHE A 606 18.36 5.44 -12.37
CA PHE A 606 18.01 4.88 -11.07
C PHE A 606 17.11 3.65 -11.15
N ASN A 607 16.57 3.28 -12.32
CA ASN A 607 15.64 2.13 -12.47
C ASN A 607 16.12 0.85 -11.77
N ASP A 608 17.41 0.52 -11.91
CA ASP A 608 17.98 -0.69 -11.30
C ASP A 608 17.91 -0.68 -9.77
N ALA A 609 18.00 0.51 -9.15
CA ALA A 609 17.94 0.69 -7.70
C ALA A 609 16.58 0.30 -7.10
N PHE A 610 15.52 0.17 -7.92
CA PHE A 610 14.17 -0.20 -7.49
C PHE A 610 13.82 -1.67 -7.79
N THR A 611 14.75 -2.44 -8.34
CA THR A 611 14.57 -3.87 -8.66
C THR A 611 15.61 -4.73 -7.95
N PRO A 612 15.46 -6.05 -7.80
CA PRO A 612 16.48 -6.91 -7.19
C PRO A 612 17.86 -6.82 -7.85
N TYR A 613 17.93 -6.33 -9.09
CA TYR A 613 19.18 -6.13 -9.81
C TYR A 613 20.12 -5.14 -9.08
N GLY A 614 19.57 -4.06 -8.52
CA GLY A 614 20.33 -3.05 -7.77
C GLY A 614 21.15 -3.66 -6.64
N VAL A 615 20.48 -4.28 -5.67
CA VAL A 615 21.13 -4.90 -4.50
C VAL A 615 21.95 -6.14 -4.86
N LEU A 616 21.45 -7.04 -5.73
CA LEU A 616 22.16 -8.29 -6.01
C LEU A 616 23.39 -8.10 -6.90
N ILE A 617 23.29 -7.25 -7.94
CA ILE A 617 24.31 -7.09 -8.97
C ILE A 617 25.09 -5.78 -8.80
N ASN A 618 24.41 -4.64 -8.70
CA ASN A 618 25.06 -3.33 -8.59
C ASN A 618 25.59 -3.05 -7.18
N LYS A 619 25.10 -3.80 -6.17
CA LYS A 619 25.37 -3.62 -4.73
C LYS A 619 24.84 -2.31 -4.15
N THR A 620 23.88 -1.70 -4.84
CA THR A 620 23.28 -0.42 -4.44
C THR A 620 21.82 -0.39 -4.86
N GLY A 621 20.91 -0.02 -3.95
CA GLY A 621 19.47 0.06 -4.22
C GLY A 621 18.66 0.63 -3.07
N VAL A 622 17.34 0.76 -3.26
CA VAL A 622 16.37 1.21 -2.24
C VAL A 622 15.52 0.05 -1.70
N CYS A 623 14.57 0.34 -0.81
CA CYS A 623 13.80 -0.68 -0.08
C CYS A 623 13.16 -1.77 -0.96
N SER A 624 12.59 -1.42 -2.12
CA SER A 624 11.99 -2.42 -3.04
C SER A 624 13.03 -3.38 -3.64
N SER A 625 14.27 -2.91 -3.83
CA SER A 625 15.39 -3.75 -4.27
C SER A 625 15.82 -4.73 -3.18
N TYR A 626 15.91 -4.27 -1.92
CA TYR A 626 16.18 -5.13 -0.76
C TYR A 626 15.08 -6.18 -0.58
N ALA A 627 13.82 -5.76 -0.58
CA ALA A 627 12.69 -6.66 -0.36
C ALA A 627 12.56 -7.72 -1.46
N GLY A 628 12.75 -7.32 -2.72
CA GLY A 628 12.77 -8.25 -3.85
C GLY A 628 13.98 -9.19 -3.83
N ALA A 629 15.17 -8.70 -3.49
CA ALA A 629 16.37 -9.53 -3.36
C ALA A 629 16.25 -10.55 -2.22
N PHE A 630 15.75 -10.13 -1.06
CA PHE A 630 15.48 -11.01 0.07
C PHE A 630 14.49 -12.12 -0.31
N LYS A 631 13.38 -11.76 -0.96
CA LYS A 631 12.39 -12.74 -1.44
C LYS A 631 13.03 -13.79 -2.36
N LEU A 632 13.79 -13.37 -3.38
CA LEU A 632 14.45 -14.30 -4.30
C LEU A 632 15.44 -15.24 -3.61
N LEU A 633 16.21 -14.72 -2.65
CA LEU A 633 17.14 -15.52 -1.85
C LEU A 633 16.39 -16.50 -0.92
N ALA A 634 15.32 -16.05 -0.27
CA ALA A 634 14.49 -16.85 0.62
C ALA A 634 13.81 -18.01 -0.12
N GLU A 635 13.22 -17.74 -1.29
CA GLU A 635 12.60 -18.76 -2.14
C GLU A 635 13.62 -19.80 -2.62
N GLU A 636 14.80 -19.39 -3.10
CA GLU A 636 15.88 -20.32 -3.48
C GLU A 636 16.40 -21.13 -2.27
N ALA A 637 16.33 -20.59 -1.05
CA ALA A 637 16.65 -21.30 0.19
C ALA A 637 15.53 -22.24 0.67
N GLY A 638 14.37 -22.22 0.00
CA GLY A 638 13.19 -23.03 0.31
C GLY A 638 12.31 -22.47 1.43
N LEU A 639 12.32 -21.15 1.64
CA LEU A 639 11.48 -20.45 2.62
C LEU A 639 10.26 -19.83 1.92
N GLU A 640 9.09 -19.90 2.55
CA GLU A 640 7.91 -19.16 2.08
C GLU A 640 8.08 -17.68 2.45
N CYS A 641 8.10 -16.79 1.43
CA CYS A 641 8.35 -15.36 1.61
C CYS A 641 7.44 -14.52 0.70
N ILE A 642 6.90 -13.43 1.25
CA ILE A 642 6.16 -12.42 0.48
C ILE A 642 6.87 -11.06 0.59
N VAL A 643 6.67 -10.22 -0.42
CA VAL A 643 6.96 -8.78 -0.33
C VAL A 643 5.72 -8.11 0.22
N VAL A 644 5.90 -7.17 1.15
CA VAL A 644 4.84 -6.36 1.72
C VAL A 644 5.11 -4.92 1.33
N THR A 645 4.07 -4.20 0.93
CA THR A 645 4.09 -2.78 0.58
C THR A 645 3.38 -1.97 1.66
N GLY A 646 3.80 -0.72 1.82
CA GLY A 646 3.20 0.17 2.81
C GLY A 646 4.02 1.42 3.02
N TYR A 647 4.07 1.88 4.27
CA TYR A 647 4.68 3.14 4.65
C TYR A 647 5.53 2.98 5.91
N LEU A 648 6.73 3.59 5.89
CA LEU A 648 7.63 3.71 7.02
C LEU A 648 7.31 5.02 7.76
N GLU A 649 7.20 4.94 9.08
CA GLU A 649 6.83 6.05 9.99
C GLU A 649 5.50 6.74 9.66
N GLY A 650 4.66 6.11 8.83
CA GLY A 650 3.31 6.54 8.49
C GLY A 650 3.15 7.20 7.12
N ASP A 651 4.23 7.73 6.54
CA ASP A 651 4.17 8.58 5.34
C ASP A 651 5.20 8.26 4.24
N LEU A 652 6.35 7.68 4.55
CA LEU A 652 7.37 7.35 3.55
C LEU A 652 7.05 6.01 2.86
N PRO A 653 6.78 5.94 1.53
CA PRO A 653 6.50 4.68 0.86
C PRO A 653 7.61 3.65 1.07
N HIS A 654 7.26 2.41 1.39
CA HIS A 654 8.23 1.39 1.80
C HIS A 654 7.85 -0.01 1.36
N ALA A 655 8.86 -0.87 1.25
CA ALA A 655 8.69 -2.29 0.97
C ALA A 655 9.60 -3.14 1.86
N TRP A 656 9.03 -4.22 2.40
CA TRP A 656 9.74 -5.17 3.27
C TRP A 656 9.25 -6.59 3.03
N ASN A 657 9.64 -7.54 3.87
CA ASN A 657 9.23 -8.94 3.72
C ASN A 657 8.48 -9.46 4.94
N LYS A 658 7.62 -10.44 4.68
CA LYS A 658 7.20 -11.41 5.68
C LYS A 658 7.67 -12.78 5.25
N VAL A 659 8.28 -13.51 6.17
CA VAL A 659 8.83 -14.85 5.93
C VAL A 659 8.31 -15.82 6.97
N LYS A 660 7.97 -17.02 6.52
CA LYS A 660 7.38 -18.04 7.37
C LYS A 660 8.47 -18.97 7.88
N ILE A 661 8.63 -18.98 9.20
CA ILE A 661 9.65 -19.76 9.90
C ILE A 661 8.96 -20.67 10.91
N ASP A 662 9.15 -21.97 10.79
CA ASP A 662 8.52 -23.01 11.63
C ASP A 662 6.99 -22.86 11.71
N GLY A 663 6.37 -22.43 10.61
CA GLY A 663 4.92 -22.28 10.47
C GLY A 663 4.32 -20.97 10.97
N THR A 664 5.13 -20.01 11.43
CA THR A 664 4.67 -18.66 11.82
C THR A 664 5.30 -17.61 10.90
N TRP A 665 4.52 -16.60 10.49
CA TRP A 665 5.05 -15.45 9.76
C TRP A 665 5.80 -14.50 10.68
N ASN A 666 6.87 -13.90 10.18
CA ASN A 666 7.71 -12.94 10.90
C ASN A 666 8.05 -11.80 9.94
N ILE A 667 8.10 -10.58 10.45
CA ILE A 667 8.40 -9.38 9.66
C ILE A 667 9.91 -9.18 9.58
N VAL A 668 10.43 -8.92 8.38
CA VAL A 668 11.84 -8.66 8.11
C VAL A 668 11.96 -7.45 7.22
N ASP A 669 12.61 -6.39 7.71
CA ASP A 669 13.01 -5.24 6.91
C ASP A 669 14.53 -5.18 6.77
N ALA A 670 15.06 -5.85 5.75
CA ALA A 670 16.49 -5.90 5.47
C ALA A 670 17.10 -4.51 5.20
N THR A 671 16.30 -3.55 4.71
CA THR A 671 16.75 -2.18 4.38
C THR A 671 17.19 -1.42 5.63
N ASN A 672 16.37 -1.48 6.69
CA ASN A 672 16.63 -0.79 7.94
C ASN A 672 17.37 -1.66 8.97
N ASN A 673 17.46 -2.97 8.74
CA ASN A 673 18.33 -3.86 9.52
C ASN A 673 19.82 -3.61 9.24
N ASP A 674 20.17 -3.03 8.08
CA ASP A 674 21.50 -2.55 7.70
C ASP A 674 21.88 -1.18 8.33
N ASN A 675 21.24 -0.82 9.44
CA ASN A 675 21.58 0.39 10.17
C ASN A 675 22.63 0.07 11.25
N GLU A 676 23.83 0.67 11.19
CA GLU A 676 24.91 0.43 12.17
C GLU A 676 24.49 0.78 13.61
N LEU A 677 23.63 1.80 13.76
CA LEU A 677 23.12 2.30 15.03
C LEU A 677 21.95 1.48 15.59
N LEU A 678 21.20 0.81 14.73
CA LEU A 678 19.96 0.09 15.06
C LEU A 678 19.95 -1.33 14.43
N PHE A 679 21.11 -1.97 14.44
CA PHE A 679 21.34 -3.24 13.75
C PHE A 679 20.27 -4.29 14.08
N ASN A 680 19.63 -4.84 13.04
CA ASN A 680 18.56 -5.83 13.15
C ASN A 680 17.36 -5.45 14.05
N ALA A 681 17.09 -4.15 14.24
CA ALA A 681 15.95 -3.68 15.04
C ALA A 681 14.58 -4.08 14.47
N LEU A 682 14.48 -4.39 13.17
CA LEU A 682 13.25 -4.80 12.48
C LEU A 682 13.32 -6.26 11.98
N LEU A 683 14.12 -7.10 12.64
CA LEU A 683 14.25 -8.52 12.31
C LEU A 683 13.38 -9.38 13.23
N ASN A 684 12.34 -9.98 12.64
CA ASN A 684 11.33 -10.83 13.26
C ASN A 684 10.46 -10.12 14.29
N LEU A 685 10.00 -8.91 13.95
CA LEU A 685 9.01 -8.21 14.77
C LEU A 685 7.61 -8.83 14.62
N PRO A 686 6.80 -8.83 15.70
CA PRO A 686 5.36 -9.08 15.60
C PRO A 686 4.62 -7.84 15.06
N ASP A 687 3.42 -8.04 14.50
CA ASP A 687 2.56 -7.01 13.91
C ASP A 687 2.38 -5.82 14.88
N HIS A 688 1.99 -6.06 16.14
CA HIS A 688 1.75 -4.98 17.12
C HIS A 688 2.98 -4.11 17.45
N ALA A 689 4.19 -4.62 17.20
CA ALA A 689 5.42 -3.86 17.33
C ALA A 689 5.77 -3.18 16.00
N ALA A 690 5.66 -3.91 14.89
CA ALA A 690 5.91 -3.37 13.56
C ALA A 690 4.97 -2.22 13.22
N ASP A 691 3.68 -2.27 13.58
CA ASP A 691 2.66 -1.24 13.33
C ASP A 691 3.03 0.15 13.88
N LYS A 692 4.01 0.24 14.79
CA LYS A 692 4.55 1.49 15.31
C LYS A 692 5.47 2.22 14.32
N VAL A 693 5.91 1.54 13.28
CA VAL A 693 6.90 2.03 12.30
C VAL A 693 6.60 1.60 10.86
N LEU A 694 5.98 0.44 10.65
CA LEU A 694 5.65 -0.16 9.36
C LEU A 694 4.12 -0.25 9.25
N VAL A 695 3.54 0.53 8.34
CA VAL A 695 2.10 0.57 8.08
C VAL A 695 1.80 -0.12 6.75
N GLU A 696 1.27 -1.34 6.80
CA GLU A 696 0.89 -2.12 5.62
C GLU A 696 -0.22 -1.43 4.81
N ASP A 697 -0.13 -1.52 3.48
CA ASP A 697 -1.25 -1.26 2.56
C ASP A 697 -1.79 -2.58 1.95
N GLU A 698 -2.76 -2.51 1.05
CA GLU A 698 -3.43 -3.70 0.48
C GLU A 698 -2.86 -4.11 -0.89
N ARG A 699 -1.78 -3.46 -1.37
CA ARG A 699 -1.36 -3.55 -2.78
C ARG A 699 -0.53 -4.79 -3.10
N TYR A 700 -0.03 -5.49 -2.09
CA TYR A 700 0.96 -6.55 -2.31
C TYR A 700 0.34 -7.92 -2.63
N VAL A 701 -0.92 -8.18 -2.28
CA VAL A 701 -1.67 -9.42 -2.56
C VAL A 701 -3.14 -9.10 -2.73
N LEU A 702 -3.94 -10.05 -3.21
CA LEU A 702 -5.41 -9.90 -3.17
C LEU A 702 -5.90 -9.54 -1.76
N ASP A 703 -6.79 -8.57 -1.61
CA ASP A 703 -7.32 -8.11 -0.31
C ASP A 703 -7.80 -9.26 0.59
N SER A 704 -8.46 -10.26 -0.02
CA SER A 704 -8.96 -11.46 0.67
C SER A 704 -7.87 -12.34 1.30
N MET A 705 -6.60 -12.11 0.94
CA MET A 705 -5.44 -12.92 1.33
C MET A 705 -4.54 -12.24 2.36
N THR A 706 -4.62 -10.91 2.53
CA THR A 706 -3.77 -10.12 3.47
C THR A 706 -3.78 -10.70 4.89
N GLY A 707 -4.96 -11.11 5.37
CA GLY A 707 -5.15 -11.72 6.70
C GLY A 707 -4.42 -13.04 6.93
N ASN A 708 -3.90 -13.70 5.89
CA ASN A 708 -3.17 -14.97 6.00
C ASN A 708 -1.70 -14.79 6.43
N TYR A 709 -1.21 -13.54 6.47
CA TYR A 709 0.20 -13.20 6.69
C TYR A 709 0.44 -12.48 8.02
N ARG A 710 -0.35 -12.77 9.06
CA ARG A 710 -0.19 -12.16 10.39
C ARG A 710 1.06 -12.66 11.12
N ALA A 711 1.89 -11.74 11.62
CA ALA A 711 3.04 -12.04 12.45
C ALA A 711 2.69 -11.81 13.94
N GLU A 712 2.21 -12.85 14.63
CA GLU A 712 1.61 -12.67 15.96
C GLU A 712 2.63 -12.73 17.12
N THR A 713 3.83 -13.24 16.89
CA THR A 713 4.77 -13.61 17.97
C THR A 713 6.11 -12.90 17.85
N ASP A 714 6.71 -12.58 18.98
CA ASP A 714 8.08 -12.06 19.07
C ASP A 714 9.12 -13.15 19.43
N GLU A 715 8.74 -14.43 19.50
CA GLU A 715 9.64 -15.51 19.96
C GLU A 715 10.95 -15.62 19.16
N LYS A 716 10.90 -15.21 17.87
CA LYS A 716 12.04 -15.23 16.95
C LYS A 716 12.69 -13.87 16.72
N GLU A 717 12.24 -12.82 17.44
CA GLU A 717 12.80 -11.48 17.35
C GLU A 717 14.30 -11.49 17.67
N TYR A 718 15.08 -10.76 16.87
CA TYR A 718 16.53 -10.86 16.86
C TYR A 718 17.18 -10.65 18.24
N TYR A 719 16.76 -9.64 18.99
CA TYR A 719 17.33 -9.35 20.31
C TYR A 719 16.93 -10.43 21.33
N ARG A 720 15.74 -11.01 21.23
CA ARG A 720 15.30 -12.12 22.08
C ARG A 720 16.11 -13.38 21.83
N ILE A 721 16.25 -13.82 20.57
CA ILE A 721 16.96 -15.07 20.26
C ILE A 721 18.47 -14.97 20.54
N ASN A 722 19.05 -13.77 20.48
CA ASN A 722 20.45 -13.52 20.81
C ASN A 722 20.70 -13.22 22.30
N GLY A 723 19.66 -13.25 23.15
CA GLY A 723 19.79 -12.96 24.58
C GLY A 723 20.19 -11.51 24.89
N ARG A 724 19.85 -10.59 23.98
CA ARG A 724 20.06 -9.12 24.09
C ARG A 724 18.77 -8.36 24.46
N PHE A 725 17.66 -9.07 24.67
CA PHE A 725 16.43 -8.52 25.22
C PHE A 725 16.40 -8.61 26.75
N TYR A 726 16.02 -7.51 27.42
CA TYR A 726 15.79 -7.44 28.86
C TYR A 726 14.59 -6.54 29.15
N THR A 727 13.72 -6.94 30.08
CA THR A 727 12.69 -6.01 30.59
C THR A 727 13.34 -4.78 31.23
N GLN A 728 12.66 -3.64 31.25
CA GLN A 728 13.19 -2.37 31.77
C GLN A 728 13.85 -2.48 33.18
N ASP A 729 13.30 -3.28 34.08
CA ASP A 729 13.85 -3.49 35.43
C ASP A 729 15.17 -4.29 35.47
N GLN A 730 15.51 -4.99 34.39
CA GLN A 730 16.64 -5.92 34.29
C GLN A 730 17.78 -5.38 33.40
N ILE A 731 17.51 -4.41 32.53
CA ILE A 731 18.42 -3.99 31.45
C ILE A 731 19.64 -3.18 31.94
N ILE A 732 19.57 -2.56 33.11
CA ILE A 732 20.60 -1.62 33.61
C ILE A 732 21.97 -2.30 33.75
N GLN A 733 22.03 -3.48 34.37
CA GLN A 733 23.30 -4.16 34.60
C GLN A 733 23.93 -4.67 33.29
N PRO A 734 23.20 -5.33 32.38
CA PRO A 734 23.68 -5.65 31.04
C PRO A 734 24.24 -4.44 30.27
N LEU A 735 23.54 -3.30 30.26
CA LEU A 735 24.02 -2.08 29.60
C LEU A 735 25.36 -1.61 30.19
N ALA A 736 25.47 -1.59 31.52
CA ALA A 736 26.71 -1.19 32.19
C ALA A 736 27.87 -2.16 31.93
N ASP A 737 27.59 -3.46 31.82
CA ASP A 737 28.58 -4.50 31.57
C ASP A 737 29.11 -4.44 30.13
N ASP A 738 28.25 -4.19 29.13
CA ASP A 738 28.63 -4.03 27.72
C ASP A 738 29.45 -2.75 27.52
N LEU A 739 28.99 -1.61 28.05
CA LEU A 739 29.73 -0.35 28.03
C LEU A 739 31.14 -0.49 28.61
N ALA A 740 31.27 -1.18 29.75
CA ALA A 740 32.57 -1.38 30.39
C ALA A 740 33.53 -2.29 29.59
N GLN A 741 33.00 -3.13 28.70
CA GLN A 741 33.77 -4.07 27.90
C GLN A 741 34.12 -3.53 26.50
N GLU A 742 33.16 -2.89 25.86
CA GLU A 742 33.20 -2.55 24.43
C GLU A 742 33.22 -1.03 24.18
N GLY A 743 32.89 -0.21 25.18
CA GLY A 743 32.71 1.24 25.04
C GLY A 743 31.34 1.64 24.49
N THR A 744 30.59 0.68 23.96
CA THR A 744 29.21 0.83 23.47
C THR A 744 28.32 -0.26 24.04
N ALA A 745 27.00 -0.04 24.06
CA ALA A 745 26.03 -1.05 24.41
C ALA A 745 24.75 -0.87 23.58
N VAL A 746 24.33 -1.95 22.90
CA VAL A 746 23.09 -1.99 22.12
C VAL A 746 22.24 -3.16 22.61
N LEU A 747 21.15 -2.86 23.32
CA LEU A 747 20.25 -3.85 23.93
C LEU A 747 18.79 -3.43 23.74
N ARG A 748 17.86 -4.40 23.79
CA ARG A 748 16.43 -4.12 23.62
C ARG A 748 15.63 -4.35 24.90
N THR A 749 14.66 -3.47 25.15
CA THR A 749 13.57 -3.64 26.10
C THR A 749 12.24 -3.75 25.37
N ASP A 750 11.12 -3.72 26.08
CA ASP A 750 9.78 -3.59 25.48
C ASP A 750 9.72 -2.44 24.45
N TYR A 751 8.89 -2.59 23.42
CA TYR A 751 8.87 -1.70 22.25
C TYR A 751 8.46 -0.25 22.53
N THR A 752 7.95 0.02 23.73
CA THR A 752 7.61 1.35 24.21
C THR A 752 8.51 1.73 25.39
N LEU A 753 9.09 2.92 25.31
CA LEU A 753 9.91 3.52 26.33
C LEU A 753 9.61 5.03 26.33
N SER A 754 9.36 5.62 27.49
CA SER A 754 9.24 7.08 27.60
C SER A 754 10.60 7.76 27.78
N ASP A 755 10.69 9.05 27.49
CA ASP A 755 11.93 9.83 27.68
C ASP A 755 12.37 9.81 29.15
N ASP A 756 11.42 9.83 30.09
CA ASP A 756 11.66 9.73 31.53
C ASP A 756 12.22 8.36 31.93
N GLU A 757 11.69 7.28 31.36
CA GLU A 757 12.18 5.92 31.58
C GLU A 757 13.60 5.75 31.03
N PHE A 758 13.85 6.25 29.82
CA PHE A 758 15.17 6.24 29.21
C PHE A 758 16.19 7.04 30.04
N ALA A 759 15.87 8.27 30.42
CA ALA A 759 16.72 9.10 31.28
C ALA A 759 16.96 8.47 32.67
N SER A 760 15.97 7.74 33.20
CA SER A 760 16.11 6.94 34.42
C SER A 760 17.10 5.78 34.24
N ILE A 761 17.06 5.09 33.09
CA ILE A 761 18.02 4.03 32.73
C ILE A 761 19.43 4.61 32.63
N GLN A 762 19.63 5.69 31.84
CA GLN A 762 20.94 6.33 31.67
C GLN A 762 21.56 6.73 33.01
N ARG A 763 20.83 7.44 33.87
CA ARG A 763 21.31 7.85 35.21
C ARG A 763 21.72 6.65 36.07
N LYS A 764 20.96 5.56 36.02
CA LYS A 764 21.29 4.34 36.77
C LYS A 764 22.52 3.64 36.20
N VAL A 765 22.66 3.57 34.87
CA VAL A 765 23.85 3.01 34.19
C VAL A 765 25.09 3.80 34.57
N VAL A 766 25.09 5.13 34.43
CA VAL A 766 26.18 6.04 34.84
C VAL A 766 26.59 5.80 36.30
N SER A 767 25.61 5.66 37.19
CA SER A 767 25.88 5.43 38.62
C SER A 767 26.56 4.09 38.91
N GLN A 768 26.40 3.09 38.05
CA GLN A 768 26.96 1.74 38.20
C GLN A 768 28.30 1.58 37.48
N SER A 769 28.42 2.11 36.27
CA SER A 769 29.63 2.01 35.43
C SER A 769 30.72 3.00 35.84
N GLY A 770 30.34 4.15 36.44
CA GLY A 770 31.27 5.22 36.78
C GLY A 770 31.77 6.01 35.56
N ILE A 771 31.11 5.83 34.40
CA ILE A 771 31.31 6.61 33.18
C ILE A 771 30.92 8.06 33.44
N LYS A 772 31.67 9.02 32.88
CA LYS A 772 31.45 10.45 33.14
C LYS A 772 30.58 11.12 32.09
N ARG A 773 30.71 10.69 30.84
CA ARG A 773 29.99 11.21 29.69
C ARG A 773 29.43 10.03 28.91
N LEU A 774 28.11 9.97 28.87
CA LEU A 774 27.37 8.89 28.27
C LEU A 774 26.44 9.52 27.23
N GLU A 775 26.68 9.21 25.98
CA GLU A 775 25.74 9.53 24.92
C GLU A 775 24.75 8.36 24.79
N GLY A 776 23.51 8.65 24.42
CA GLY A 776 22.57 7.59 24.12
C GLY A 776 21.27 8.06 23.49
N TYR A 777 20.70 7.16 22.70
CA TYR A 777 19.37 7.30 22.11
C TYR A 777 18.63 5.98 22.23
N TYR A 778 17.33 6.02 21.95
CA TYR A 778 16.51 4.82 21.86
C TYR A 778 15.51 4.92 20.72
N TRP A 779 15.20 3.78 20.13
CA TRP A 779 14.16 3.64 19.11
C TRP A 779 13.53 2.27 19.22
N MET A 780 12.19 2.20 19.28
CA MET A 780 11.46 0.93 19.36
C MET A 780 11.94 0.02 20.50
N GLY A 781 12.33 0.60 21.64
CA GLY A 781 12.90 -0.12 22.78
C GLY A 781 14.35 -0.59 22.61
N VAL A 782 14.98 -0.42 21.45
CA VAL A 782 16.44 -0.58 21.30
C VAL A 782 17.09 0.63 21.95
N ILE A 783 17.95 0.39 22.94
CA ILE A 783 18.75 1.38 23.64
C ILE A 783 20.18 1.25 23.14
N CYS A 784 20.72 2.34 22.60
CA CYS A 784 22.12 2.48 22.28
C CYS A 784 22.77 3.48 23.22
N LEU A 785 23.87 3.08 23.86
CA LEU A 785 24.67 3.92 24.74
C LEU A 785 26.14 3.86 24.33
N THR A 786 26.84 4.99 24.40
CA THR A 786 28.27 5.11 24.06
C THR A 786 29.02 5.89 25.14
N ASP A 787 30.18 5.37 25.57
CA ASP A 787 31.12 6.08 26.44
C ASP A 787 32.01 7.01 25.61
N GLU A 788 31.76 8.32 25.68
CA GLU A 788 32.53 9.33 24.94
C GLU A 788 34.02 9.33 25.30
N ASP A 789 34.38 8.91 26.52
CA ASP A 789 35.78 8.87 26.97
C ASP A 789 36.56 7.68 26.34
N SER A 790 35.88 6.74 25.66
CA SER A 790 36.48 5.53 25.08
C SER A 790 37.01 5.69 23.64
N ASN A 791 36.59 6.75 22.94
CA ASN A 791 37.00 7.06 21.55
C ASN A 791 38.25 7.97 21.42
N ASN A 792 39.02 8.17 22.50
CA ASN A 792 40.23 9.02 22.53
C ASN A 792 41.54 8.30 22.87
#